data_AF-A0A7X5C1D6-F1
#
_entry.id   AF-A0A7X5C1D6-F1
#
_cell.length_a   1.000
_cell.length_b   1.000
_cell.length_c   1.000
_cell.angle_alpha   90.00
_cell.angle_beta   90.00
_cell.angle_gamma   90.00
#
_symmetry.space_group_name_H-M   'P 1'
#
loop_
_entity.id
_entity.type
_entity.pdbx_description
1 polymer ?
#
loop_
_entity_poly.entity_id
_entity_poly.type
_entity_poly.pdbx_seq_one_letter_code
_entity_poly.pdbx_strand_id
1 'polypeptide(L)'
;MFRKLTTAGLALACTLTFTIGASAEAPAQPAASKNDGAVSWPSGQALPSFAKVKSLEVADIYDAPGDVKIMLASLQGIVNRQEPRVYLLESKEEGKFTWLNDLDVPYKVRDNYWDIVRTFKKEVKGLIIYDPNVPDSINVATTLAGLKDAVVASPELAEKLAAAPYGLKTLDDLRGKFKDRLDAYTWQYEHLWSQTTHRMLVGLSPDTSIRIPDGMPASFKTIAADDTQERDGKNRKVYDLDLTPFLGKDSAFLRFDDAFTQDGWGSAVHEVTVKADGQTIAHFIPGTEEEKPFLYDAQSSQVSDGNGGHRFADNGRYFVYKFTPPAGTKQLTASVDMWNQYKVSAGNEQPLSSEKKEPYGYLRDYAVANKAMVFWLDANVPEQRELFERILSDVKPGTPYLGWFSNDVAGEFNSVEITSRHSVYVLAADWFSNMTVFSGSSMKAKLPAPAKTPKLENKIYVTYTFSEGDNFQYNEHRMRVLWDDPNRGKVPLNWTSSPLLYDGAPVMLDHYLSTATANDQLIAGPSGSGYFYSNAWPESTFTSFLKQTYPYMKKTGMTIPYVLNRVDGQNVPLSEAKVNAYTNEYHVPGLFLSWEDHYGVSIEGGKLPVSTIQGISTAQDGKRILDEAKAKWDGKSPLFVSLGLLAWSMTPSDVAGLNASLGSEYQAVRADQYFALVREANGLPKVK
;
A
#
# COMPACT_ATOMS: atom_id res chain seq x y z
N MET A 1 -40.30 43.36 70.68
CA MET A 1 -40.15 44.82 70.42
C MET A 1 -38.66 45.13 70.35
N PHE A 2 -38.22 45.81 69.28
CA PHE A 2 -36.88 46.40 69.05
C PHE A 2 -35.66 45.45 69.13
N ARG A 3 -35.12 45.06 67.97
CA ARG A 3 -34.00 45.70 67.21
C ARG A 3 -32.63 45.15 67.60
N LYS A 4 -31.91 44.63 66.59
CA LYS A 4 -30.45 44.70 66.35
C LYS A 4 -30.24 44.20 64.90
N LEU A 5 -29.66 45.03 64.01
CA LEU A 5 -28.27 44.97 63.50
C LEU A 5 -28.00 43.62 62.78
N THR A 6 -27.48 43.53 61.55
CA THR A 6 -26.25 44.15 61.03
C THR A 6 -26.11 43.90 59.50
N THR A 7 -25.51 44.88 58.81
CA THR A 7 -24.63 44.87 57.61
C THR A 7 -24.51 43.67 56.62
N ALA A 8 -24.75 44.02 55.35
CA ALA A 8 -23.85 44.01 54.18
C ALA A 8 -23.43 42.71 53.46
N GLY A 9 -23.56 42.73 52.13
CA GLY A 9 -22.59 42.12 51.20
C GLY A 9 -23.14 41.20 50.11
N LEU A 10 -23.33 41.77 48.91
CA LEU A 10 -23.37 41.17 47.55
C LEU A 10 -24.01 39.77 47.34
N ALA A 11 -25.20 39.78 46.72
CA ALA A 11 -25.62 38.81 45.71
C ALA A 11 -26.52 39.53 44.72
N LEU A 12 -26.15 39.59 43.43
CA LEU A 12 -27.03 40.07 42.38
C LEU A 12 -27.40 38.88 41.49
N ALA A 13 -28.62 38.41 41.66
CA ALA A 13 -29.32 37.54 40.74
C ALA A 13 -30.04 38.40 39.69
N CYS A 14 -29.93 38.04 38.42
CA CYS A 14 -30.86 38.43 37.35
C CYS A 14 -30.87 37.29 36.32
N THR A 15 -31.82 36.35 36.40
CA THR A 15 -33.09 36.33 35.66
C THR A 15 -32.95 36.43 34.13
N LEU A 16 -33.33 35.31 33.51
CA LEU A 16 -33.68 35.08 32.11
C LEU A 16 -34.32 36.27 31.39
N THR A 17 -33.76 36.60 30.23
CA THR A 17 -34.51 37.16 29.10
C THR A 17 -34.20 36.32 27.86
N PHE A 18 -35.26 35.79 27.25
CA PHE A 18 -35.21 35.11 25.96
C PHE A 18 -34.84 36.13 24.89
N THR A 19 -33.68 35.98 24.26
CA THR A 19 -33.39 36.57 22.95
C THR A 19 -33.51 35.50 21.89
N ILE A 20 -34.40 35.76 20.93
CA ILE A 20 -34.56 35.03 19.69
C ILE A 20 -33.27 35.25 18.89
N GLY A 21 -32.36 34.28 18.94
CA GLY A 21 -31.24 34.20 18.01
C GLY A 21 -31.73 33.60 16.71
N ALA A 22 -31.78 34.40 15.65
CA ALA A 22 -31.94 33.91 14.30
C ALA A 22 -30.77 32.97 13.99
N SER A 23 -31.02 31.66 14.00
CA SER A 23 -30.15 30.70 13.34
C SER A 23 -30.21 31.01 11.85
N ALA A 24 -29.11 31.51 11.29
CA ALA A 24 -28.89 31.43 9.85
C ALA A 24 -28.85 29.94 9.51
N GLU A 25 -29.94 29.42 8.94
CA GLU A 25 -29.95 28.13 8.27
C GLU A 25 -28.83 28.15 7.23
N ALA A 26 -27.87 27.25 7.40
CA ALA A 26 -26.93 26.94 6.34
C ALA A 26 -27.72 26.62 5.07
N PRO A 27 -27.33 27.14 3.89
CA PRO A 27 -28.08 26.87 2.67
C PRO A 27 -28.15 25.36 2.46
N ALA A 28 -29.39 24.85 2.43
CA ALA A 28 -29.67 23.46 2.15
C ALA A 28 -28.92 23.07 0.87
N GLN A 29 -28.12 22.00 0.95
CA GLN A 29 -27.50 21.37 -0.21
C GLN A 29 -28.58 21.18 -1.28
N PRO A 30 -28.30 21.47 -2.57
CA PRO A 30 -29.25 21.17 -3.63
C PRO A 30 -29.59 19.69 -3.52
N ALA A 31 -30.88 19.40 -3.31
CA ALA A 31 -31.40 18.05 -3.40
C ALA A 31 -30.92 17.47 -4.74
N ALA A 32 -30.24 16.32 -4.67
CA ALA A 32 -29.69 15.63 -5.83
C ALA A 32 -30.72 15.65 -6.96
N SER A 33 -30.41 16.37 -8.03
CA SER A 33 -31.10 16.22 -9.29
C SER A 33 -31.10 14.73 -9.62
N LYS A 34 -32.25 14.16 -9.95
CA LYS A 34 -32.33 12.84 -10.60
C LYS A 34 -31.49 12.89 -11.87
N ASN A 35 -30.20 12.59 -11.74
CA ASN A 35 -29.32 12.25 -12.84
C ASN A 35 -29.35 10.73 -12.92
N ASP A 36 -29.60 10.22 -14.12
CA ASP A 36 -29.40 8.83 -14.52
C ASP A 36 -27.89 8.45 -14.50
N GLY A 37 -27.21 8.70 -13.37
CA GLY A 37 -25.80 8.41 -13.17
C GLY A 37 -25.60 6.98 -12.70
N ALA A 38 -24.70 6.25 -13.35
CA ALA A 38 -24.37 4.86 -13.06
C ALA A 38 -23.57 4.61 -11.76
N VAL A 39 -23.16 5.66 -11.05
CA VAL A 39 -22.48 5.54 -9.75
C VAL A 39 -23.49 5.73 -8.62
N SER A 40 -23.63 4.70 -7.78
CA SER A 40 -24.46 4.70 -6.58
C SER A 40 -23.58 4.84 -5.34
N TRP A 41 -23.86 5.86 -4.53
CA TRP A 41 -23.15 6.05 -3.26
C TRP A 41 -24.12 6.52 -2.16
N PRO A 42 -24.93 5.63 -1.57
CA PRO A 42 -25.80 5.95 -0.42
C PRO A 42 -25.00 6.46 0.79
N SER A 43 -25.62 7.23 1.69
CA SER A 43 -24.93 7.88 2.82
C SER A 43 -24.23 6.92 3.80
N GLY A 44 -24.72 5.68 3.93
CA GLY A 44 -24.13 4.64 4.77
C GLY A 44 -23.06 3.78 4.09
N GLN A 45 -22.76 4.03 2.82
CA GLN A 45 -21.82 3.24 2.03
C GLN A 45 -20.43 3.87 2.05
N ALA A 46 -19.39 3.04 2.23
CA ALA A 46 -18.02 3.52 2.42
C ALA A 46 -17.42 3.98 1.10
N LEU A 47 -17.51 3.13 0.06
CA LEU A 47 -16.99 3.42 -1.28
C LEU A 47 -18.12 3.35 -2.31
N PRO A 48 -18.10 4.17 -3.38
CA PRO A 48 -19.15 4.13 -4.40
C PRO A 48 -19.15 2.82 -5.19
N SER A 49 -20.34 2.35 -5.55
CA SER A 49 -20.51 1.23 -6.49
C SER A 49 -20.87 1.75 -7.88
N PHE A 50 -20.30 1.11 -8.90
CA PHE A 50 -20.53 1.45 -10.30
C PHE A 50 -21.61 0.54 -10.90
N ALA A 51 -22.11 0.89 -12.09
CA ALA A 51 -23.07 0.03 -12.78
C ALA A 51 -22.44 -1.33 -13.11
N LYS A 52 -23.30 -2.36 -13.18
CA LYS A 52 -22.87 -3.70 -13.56
C LYS A 52 -22.20 -3.70 -14.93
N VAL A 53 -21.02 -4.30 -15.01
CA VAL A 53 -20.27 -4.51 -16.25
C VAL A 53 -21.10 -5.36 -17.23
N LYS A 54 -21.21 -4.91 -18.48
CA LYS A 54 -21.89 -5.65 -19.57
C LYS A 54 -20.90 -6.25 -20.57
N SER A 55 -19.92 -5.46 -20.98
CA SER A 55 -18.81 -5.88 -21.84
C SER A 55 -17.63 -4.92 -21.70
N LEU A 56 -16.41 -5.40 -21.92
CA LEU A 56 -15.19 -4.60 -21.76
C LEU A 56 -14.37 -4.49 -23.05
N GLU A 57 -13.85 -3.30 -23.30
CA GLU A 57 -12.74 -3.03 -24.21
C GLU A 57 -11.45 -3.02 -23.40
N VAL A 58 -10.53 -3.92 -23.73
CA VAL A 58 -9.35 -4.20 -22.92
C VAL A 58 -8.10 -3.70 -23.64
N ALA A 59 -7.29 -2.89 -22.96
CA ALA A 59 -5.98 -2.45 -23.45
C ALA A 59 -4.86 -3.04 -22.60
N ASP A 60 -3.89 -3.69 -23.25
CA ASP A 60 -2.62 -4.03 -22.62
C ASP A 60 -1.70 -2.81 -22.65
N ILE A 61 -1.43 -2.27 -21.46
CA ILE A 61 -0.62 -1.06 -21.27
C ILE A 61 0.53 -1.30 -20.31
N TYR A 62 0.82 -2.56 -19.99
CA TYR A 62 1.89 -2.97 -19.07
C TYR A 62 3.23 -2.31 -19.47
N ASP A 63 3.56 -2.39 -20.76
CA ASP A 63 4.78 -1.84 -21.37
C ASP A 63 4.57 -0.44 -22.00
N ALA A 64 3.42 0.20 -21.82
CA ALA A 64 3.17 1.53 -22.35
C ALA A 64 3.95 2.61 -21.56
N PRO A 65 4.35 3.72 -22.20
CA PRO A 65 4.93 4.87 -21.49
C PRO A 65 3.99 5.45 -20.43
N GLY A 66 4.54 6.01 -19.35
CA GLY A 66 3.77 6.57 -18.25
C GLY A 66 2.72 7.62 -18.62
N ASP A 67 3.02 8.48 -19.60
CA ASP A 67 2.07 9.50 -20.08
C ASP A 67 0.87 8.91 -20.84
N VAL A 68 1.06 7.77 -21.52
CA VAL A 68 -0.02 6.98 -22.11
C VAL A 68 -0.84 6.28 -21.03
N LYS A 69 -0.20 5.74 -19.99
CA LYS A 69 -0.89 5.09 -18.85
C LYS A 69 -1.87 6.06 -18.18
N ILE A 70 -1.42 7.26 -17.82
CA ILE A 70 -2.30 8.26 -17.19
C ILE A 70 -3.41 8.80 -18.13
N MET A 71 -3.12 8.95 -19.43
CA MET A 71 -4.14 9.30 -20.42
C MET A 71 -5.25 8.23 -20.47
N LEU A 72 -4.88 6.95 -20.48
CA LEU A 72 -5.85 5.85 -20.53
C LEU A 72 -6.57 5.65 -19.20
N ALA A 73 -5.92 5.83 -18.06
CA ALA A 73 -6.56 5.78 -16.74
C ALA A 73 -7.59 6.92 -16.57
N SER A 74 -7.26 8.15 -16.98
CA SER A 74 -8.22 9.26 -16.96
C SER A 74 -9.38 9.05 -17.94
N LEU A 75 -9.11 8.51 -19.14
CA LEU A 75 -10.17 8.09 -20.08
C LEU A 75 -11.08 7.02 -19.46
N GLN A 76 -10.49 5.99 -18.84
CA GLN A 76 -11.22 4.91 -18.16
C GLN A 76 -12.16 5.48 -17.10
N GLY A 77 -11.68 6.39 -16.25
CA GLY A 77 -12.50 7.03 -15.23
C GLY A 77 -13.71 7.78 -15.80
N ILE A 78 -13.54 8.49 -16.92
CA ILE A 78 -14.63 9.22 -17.59
C ILE A 78 -15.67 8.25 -18.16
N VAL A 79 -15.20 7.26 -18.93
CA VAL A 79 -16.06 6.29 -19.62
C VAL A 79 -16.80 5.40 -18.61
N ASN A 80 -16.09 4.88 -17.61
CA ASN A 80 -16.64 3.95 -16.64
C ASN A 80 -17.61 4.59 -15.65
N ARG A 81 -17.49 5.91 -15.39
CA ARG A 81 -18.47 6.66 -14.57
C ARG A 81 -19.91 6.54 -15.09
N GLN A 82 -20.10 6.41 -16.41
CA GLN A 82 -21.42 6.23 -17.03
C GLN A 82 -21.82 4.76 -17.19
N GLU A 83 -20.86 3.90 -17.50
CA GLU A 83 -21.02 2.44 -17.51
C GLU A 83 -19.61 1.85 -17.68
N PRO A 84 -19.16 0.93 -16.80
CA PRO A 84 -17.85 0.31 -16.95
C PRO A 84 -17.69 -0.43 -18.28
N ARG A 85 -16.79 0.08 -19.13
CA ARG A 85 -16.55 -0.38 -20.51
C ARG A 85 -15.07 -0.45 -20.89
N VAL A 86 -14.18 0.15 -20.11
CA VAL A 86 -12.73 0.12 -20.34
C VAL A 86 -12.05 -0.63 -19.20
N TYR A 87 -11.15 -1.55 -19.55
CA TYR A 87 -10.29 -2.29 -18.63
C TYR A 87 -8.84 -2.18 -19.10
N LEU A 88 -7.92 -1.91 -18.17
CA LEU A 88 -6.51 -1.73 -18.43
C LEU A 88 -5.71 -2.89 -17.81
N LEU A 89 -4.88 -3.55 -18.61
CA LEU A 89 -3.92 -4.54 -18.10
C LEU A 89 -2.63 -3.78 -17.74
N GLU A 90 -2.46 -3.47 -16.46
CA GLU A 90 -1.34 -2.70 -15.91
C GLU A 90 -0.35 -3.54 -15.09
N SER A 91 -0.76 -4.75 -14.66
CA SER A 91 0.06 -5.71 -13.90
C SER A 91 0.12 -7.09 -14.57
N LYS A 92 1.12 -7.89 -14.19
CA LYS A 92 1.28 -9.31 -14.56
C LYS A 92 1.43 -10.23 -13.34
N GLU A 93 1.37 -9.70 -12.12
CA GLU A 93 1.78 -10.40 -10.88
C GLU A 93 0.97 -11.67 -10.64
N GLU A 94 -0.35 -11.55 -10.63
CA GLU A 94 -1.31 -12.65 -10.48
C GLU A 94 -1.72 -13.31 -11.81
N GLY A 95 -1.09 -12.88 -12.91
CA GLY A 95 -1.47 -13.22 -14.29
C GLY A 95 -2.38 -12.17 -14.92
N LYS A 96 -1.99 -11.65 -16.09
CA LYS A 96 -2.65 -10.50 -16.76
C LYS A 96 -4.17 -10.59 -16.85
N PHE A 97 -4.70 -11.79 -17.16
CA PHE A 97 -6.12 -12.00 -17.42
C PHE A 97 -6.90 -12.57 -16.23
N THR A 98 -6.23 -12.78 -15.09
CA THR A 98 -6.78 -13.54 -13.96
C THR A 98 -8.08 -12.93 -13.44
N TRP A 99 -8.06 -11.65 -13.03
CA TRP A 99 -9.28 -10.98 -12.57
C TRP A 99 -10.28 -10.69 -13.69
N LEU A 100 -9.80 -10.45 -14.91
CA LEU A 100 -10.68 -10.21 -16.06
C LEU A 100 -11.53 -11.46 -16.37
N ASN A 101 -10.94 -12.65 -16.26
CA ASN A 101 -11.66 -13.91 -16.43
C ASN A 101 -12.62 -14.17 -15.27
N ASP A 102 -12.24 -13.84 -14.04
CA ASP A 102 -13.10 -14.00 -12.85
C ASP A 102 -14.32 -13.06 -12.85
N LEU A 103 -14.24 -11.92 -13.56
CA LEU A 103 -15.41 -11.05 -13.78
C LEU A 103 -16.53 -11.77 -14.56
N ASP A 104 -16.21 -12.79 -15.36
CA ASP A 104 -17.14 -13.57 -16.18
C ASP A 104 -18.05 -12.68 -17.05
N VAL A 105 -17.41 -11.75 -17.79
CA VAL A 105 -18.08 -10.85 -18.73
C VAL A 105 -17.45 -10.92 -20.12
N PRO A 106 -18.21 -10.70 -21.20
CA PRO A 106 -17.65 -10.57 -22.54
C PRO A 106 -16.62 -9.44 -22.60
N TYR A 107 -15.46 -9.70 -23.20
CA TYR A 107 -14.46 -8.66 -23.43
C TYR A 107 -13.78 -8.81 -24.79
N LYS A 108 -13.21 -7.70 -25.27
CA LYS A 108 -12.37 -7.65 -26.46
C LYS A 108 -11.03 -7.01 -26.13
N VAL A 109 -9.95 -7.78 -26.28
CA VAL A 109 -8.59 -7.25 -26.23
C VAL A 109 -8.29 -6.52 -27.54
N ARG A 110 -7.83 -5.28 -27.42
CA ARG A 110 -7.42 -4.47 -28.58
C ARG A 110 -5.95 -4.66 -28.85
N ASP A 111 -5.60 -4.99 -30.10
CA ASP A 111 -4.21 -5.10 -30.55
C ASP A 111 -3.44 -3.78 -30.38
N ASN A 112 -4.15 -2.65 -30.44
CA ASN A 112 -3.60 -1.33 -30.23
C ASN A 112 -4.47 -0.52 -29.26
N TYR A 113 -3.91 -0.13 -28.11
CA TYR A 113 -4.61 0.66 -27.10
C TYR A 113 -5.08 2.03 -27.61
N TRP A 114 -4.50 2.56 -28.70
CA TRP A 114 -4.99 3.78 -29.36
C TRP A 114 -6.39 3.64 -29.96
N ASP A 115 -6.84 2.41 -30.24
CA ASP A 115 -8.21 2.17 -30.72
C ASP A 115 -9.25 2.40 -29.62
N ILE A 116 -8.89 2.23 -28.34
CA ILE A 116 -9.76 2.61 -27.22
C ILE A 116 -9.96 4.12 -27.21
N VAL A 117 -8.88 4.90 -27.32
CA VAL A 117 -8.96 6.37 -27.41
C VAL A 117 -9.86 6.79 -28.57
N ARG A 118 -9.70 6.18 -29.75
CA ARG A 118 -10.52 6.49 -30.93
C ARG A 118 -11.99 6.13 -30.73
N THR A 119 -12.27 5.04 -30.03
CA THR A 119 -13.63 4.55 -29.75
C THR A 119 -14.37 5.51 -28.82
N PHE A 120 -13.70 5.97 -27.76
CA PHE A 120 -14.33 6.75 -26.69
C PHE A 120 -14.10 8.26 -26.75
N LYS A 121 -13.34 8.78 -27.73
CA LYS A 121 -13.03 10.22 -27.84
C LYS A 121 -14.24 11.18 -27.79
N LYS A 122 -15.44 10.73 -28.19
CA LYS A 122 -16.67 11.53 -28.17
C LYS A 122 -17.26 11.72 -26.77
N GLU A 123 -16.82 10.91 -25.80
CA GLU A 123 -17.21 11.00 -24.40
C GLU A 123 -16.27 11.91 -23.59
N VAL A 124 -15.18 12.37 -24.20
CA VAL A 124 -14.19 13.28 -23.62
C VAL A 124 -14.42 14.69 -24.13
N LYS A 125 -14.39 15.69 -23.25
CA LYS A 125 -14.58 17.11 -23.59
C LYS A 125 -13.30 17.82 -24.04
N GLY A 126 -12.14 17.30 -23.64
CA GLY A 126 -10.84 17.84 -24.08
C GLY A 126 -9.65 17.30 -23.29
N LEU A 127 -8.58 18.09 -23.24
CA LEU A 127 -7.29 17.75 -22.66
C LEU A 127 -6.96 18.65 -21.46
N ILE A 128 -6.33 18.09 -20.44
CA ILE A 128 -5.62 18.84 -19.40
C ILE A 128 -4.12 18.54 -19.55
N ILE A 129 -3.33 19.55 -19.86
CA ILE A 129 -1.88 19.42 -20.05
C ILE A 129 -1.19 19.67 -18.71
N TYR A 130 -0.43 18.69 -18.21
CA TYR A 130 0.38 18.86 -17.00
C TYR A 130 1.75 19.50 -17.31
N ASP A 131 2.43 20.01 -16.29
CA ASP A 131 3.80 20.53 -16.37
C ASP A 131 4.82 19.46 -15.97
N PRO A 132 5.67 18.96 -16.89
CA PRO A 132 6.73 18.02 -16.55
C PRO A 132 7.78 18.57 -15.56
N ASN A 133 7.91 19.90 -15.43
CA ASN A 133 8.87 20.51 -14.51
C ASN A 133 8.35 20.58 -13.07
N VAL A 134 7.04 20.41 -12.87
CA VAL A 134 6.39 20.32 -11.56
C VAL A 134 5.52 19.07 -11.56
N PRO A 135 6.08 17.88 -11.25
CA PRO A 135 5.35 16.61 -11.36
C PRO A 135 4.01 16.61 -10.63
N ASP A 136 3.91 17.28 -9.48
CA ASP A 136 2.66 17.43 -8.71
C ASP A 136 1.49 18.05 -9.51
N SER A 137 1.77 18.75 -10.61
CA SER A 137 0.74 19.22 -11.57
C SER A 137 -0.03 18.08 -12.25
N ILE A 138 0.51 16.86 -12.29
CA ILE A 138 -0.17 15.63 -12.74
C ILE A 138 -1.39 15.34 -11.86
N ASN A 139 -1.25 15.52 -10.54
CA ASN A 139 -2.34 15.32 -9.59
C ASN A 139 -3.42 16.41 -9.74
N VAL A 140 -3.01 17.68 -9.91
CA VAL A 140 -3.93 18.78 -10.25
C VAL A 140 -4.66 18.51 -11.57
N ALA A 141 -3.95 18.01 -12.58
CA ALA A 141 -4.53 17.63 -13.87
C ALA A 141 -5.53 16.48 -13.73
N THR A 142 -5.26 15.50 -12.87
CA THR A 142 -6.16 14.36 -12.58
C THR A 142 -7.47 14.83 -11.94
N THR A 143 -7.40 15.76 -10.98
CA THR A 143 -8.61 16.36 -10.38
C THR A 143 -9.41 17.14 -11.42
N LEU A 144 -8.75 17.98 -12.22
CA LEU A 144 -9.40 18.71 -13.31
C LEU A 144 -10.02 17.79 -14.36
N ALA A 145 -9.36 16.68 -14.70
CA ALA A 145 -9.88 15.64 -15.58
C ALA A 145 -11.23 15.10 -15.09
N GLY A 146 -11.35 14.81 -13.80
CA GLY A 146 -12.62 14.42 -13.17
C GLY A 146 -13.70 15.49 -13.26
N LEU A 147 -13.35 16.75 -12.96
CA LEU A 147 -14.29 17.88 -12.96
C LEU A 147 -14.76 18.29 -14.36
N LYS A 148 -13.87 18.22 -15.36
CA LYS A 148 -14.09 18.74 -16.72
C LYS A 148 -14.34 17.66 -17.77
N ASP A 149 -14.38 16.38 -17.37
CA ASP A 149 -14.50 15.22 -18.26
C ASP A 149 -13.44 15.25 -19.37
N ALA A 150 -12.18 15.44 -18.99
CA ALA A 150 -11.04 15.63 -19.89
C ALA A 150 -9.94 14.60 -19.61
N VAL A 151 -9.17 14.21 -20.62
CA VAL A 151 -8.03 13.30 -20.42
C VAL A 151 -6.78 14.08 -20.04
N VAL A 152 -5.96 13.50 -19.17
CA VAL A 152 -4.65 14.05 -18.79
C VAL A 152 -3.64 13.71 -19.89
N ALA A 153 -2.80 14.66 -20.27
CA ALA A 153 -1.81 14.47 -21.32
C ALA A 153 -0.49 15.19 -21.03
N SER A 154 0.62 14.57 -21.43
CA SER A 154 1.91 15.27 -21.55
C SER A 154 1.83 16.34 -22.65
N PRO A 155 2.74 17.32 -22.68
CA PRO A 155 2.76 18.32 -23.75
C PRO A 155 2.85 17.68 -25.16
N GLU A 156 3.69 16.65 -25.31
CA GLU A 156 3.89 15.90 -26.55
C GLU A 156 2.64 15.10 -26.93
N LEU A 157 2.01 14.44 -25.95
CA LEU A 157 0.78 13.68 -26.17
C LEU A 157 -0.39 14.60 -26.53
N ALA A 158 -0.43 15.80 -25.96
CA ALA A 158 -1.46 16.78 -26.25
C ALA A 158 -1.42 17.25 -27.72
N GLU A 159 -0.23 17.45 -28.29
CA GLU A 159 -0.09 17.74 -29.73
C GLU A 159 -0.65 16.60 -30.59
N LYS A 160 -0.34 15.35 -30.24
CA LYS A 160 -0.87 14.17 -30.92
C LYS A 160 -2.40 14.06 -30.83
N LEU A 161 -2.96 14.33 -29.64
CA LEU A 161 -4.40 14.25 -29.38
C LEU A 161 -5.19 15.43 -29.96
N ALA A 162 -4.55 16.58 -30.16
CA ALA A 162 -5.15 17.73 -30.85
C ALA A 162 -5.24 17.48 -32.37
N ALA A 163 -4.31 16.70 -32.94
CA ALA A 163 -4.30 16.35 -34.34
C ALA A 163 -5.38 15.30 -34.74
N ALA A 164 -5.61 15.15 -36.03
CA ALA A 164 -6.40 14.04 -36.57
C ALA A 164 -5.70 12.70 -36.25
N PRO A 165 -6.44 11.63 -35.89
CA PRO A 165 -7.89 11.49 -35.95
C PRO A 165 -8.65 11.87 -34.66
N TYR A 166 -8.00 12.42 -33.63
CA TYR A 166 -8.61 12.64 -32.32
C TYR A 166 -9.34 13.99 -32.24
N GLY A 167 -8.63 15.09 -32.53
CA GLY A 167 -9.22 16.44 -32.57
C GLY A 167 -9.67 16.97 -31.21
N LEU A 168 -9.00 16.58 -30.12
CA LEU A 168 -9.33 17.01 -28.77
C LEU A 168 -8.80 18.43 -28.49
N LYS A 169 -9.61 19.27 -27.84
CA LYS A 169 -9.22 20.65 -27.50
C LYS A 169 -8.55 20.69 -26.14
N THR A 170 -7.53 21.52 -25.99
CA THR A 170 -6.97 21.87 -24.67
C THR A 170 -8.00 22.67 -23.87
N LEU A 171 -8.39 22.17 -22.70
CA LEU A 171 -9.26 22.88 -21.76
C LEU A 171 -8.45 23.66 -20.74
N ASP A 172 -7.35 23.08 -20.26
CA ASP A 172 -6.39 23.73 -19.39
C ASP A 172 -4.96 23.30 -19.74
N ASP A 173 -4.04 24.24 -19.56
CA ASP A 173 -2.61 24.03 -19.62
C ASP A 173 -2.02 24.45 -18.28
N LEU A 174 -1.31 23.55 -17.62
CA LEU A 174 -0.73 23.77 -16.29
C LEU A 174 0.76 24.14 -16.35
N ARG A 175 1.37 24.18 -17.54
CA ARG A 175 2.78 24.56 -17.71
C ARG A 175 3.05 25.97 -17.19
N GLY A 176 4.07 26.09 -16.35
CA GLY A 176 4.50 27.34 -15.74
C GLY A 176 3.51 27.94 -14.74
N LYS A 177 2.47 27.21 -14.32
CA LYS A 177 1.47 27.72 -13.36
C LYS A 177 1.90 27.63 -11.90
N PHE A 178 2.77 26.69 -11.57
CA PHE A 178 3.13 26.39 -10.20
C PHE A 178 4.64 26.48 -10.02
N LYS A 179 5.07 26.97 -8.86
CA LYS A 179 6.48 27.01 -8.48
C LYS A 179 6.99 25.64 -8.02
N ASP A 180 6.20 24.98 -7.18
CA ASP A 180 6.56 23.75 -6.49
C ASP A 180 5.31 22.96 -6.06
N ARG A 181 5.51 21.82 -5.40
CA ARG A 181 4.46 20.94 -4.88
C ARG A 181 3.42 21.68 -4.03
N LEU A 182 3.90 22.48 -3.07
CA LEU A 182 3.04 23.12 -2.08
C LEU A 182 2.18 24.18 -2.75
N ASP A 183 2.75 24.95 -3.68
CA ASP A 183 2.02 25.92 -4.49
C ASP A 183 0.92 25.26 -5.34
N ALA A 184 1.23 24.14 -6.00
CA ALA A 184 0.26 23.39 -6.81
C ALA A 184 -0.93 22.88 -5.99
N TYR A 185 -0.68 22.30 -4.81
CA TYR A 185 -1.75 21.75 -3.95
C TYR A 185 -2.51 22.83 -3.19
N THR A 186 -1.86 23.92 -2.79
CA THR A 186 -2.54 25.08 -2.20
C THR A 186 -3.51 25.68 -3.22
N TRP A 187 -3.06 25.92 -4.45
CA TRP A 187 -3.92 26.42 -5.53
C TRP A 187 -5.10 25.49 -5.79
N GLN A 188 -4.85 24.18 -5.90
CA GLN A 188 -5.90 23.20 -6.11
C GLN A 188 -6.93 23.20 -4.97
N TYR A 189 -6.48 23.24 -3.72
CA TYR A 189 -7.38 23.27 -2.56
C TYR A 189 -8.23 24.56 -2.55
N GLU A 190 -7.65 25.71 -2.85
CA GLU A 190 -8.37 26.99 -2.89
C GLU A 190 -9.39 27.10 -4.04
N HIS A 191 -9.09 26.52 -5.21
CA HIS A 191 -9.87 26.73 -6.43
C HIS A 191 -10.77 25.56 -6.80
N LEU A 192 -10.39 24.33 -6.46
CA LEU A 192 -11.04 23.10 -6.92
C LEU A 192 -11.75 22.32 -5.81
N TRP A 193 -11.31 22.40 -4.55
CA TRP A 193 -11.83 21.57 -3.44
C TRP A 193 -13.34 21.66 -3.25
N SER A 194 -13.92 22.86 -3.41
CA SER A 194 -15.37 23.06 -3.27
C SER A 194 -16.20 22.37 -4.36
N GLN A 195 -15.57 21.91 -5.44
CA GLN A 195 -16.19 21.24 -6.58
C GLN A 195 -15.97 19.73 -6.58
N THR A 196 -15.06 19.23 -5.74
CA THR A 196 -14.72 17.80 -5.63
C THR A 196 -15.62 17.08 -4.62
N THR A 197 -15.62 15.74 -4.66
CA THR A 197 -16.24 14.96 -3.58
C THR A 197 -15.46 15.13 -2.28
N HIS A 198 -16.16 15.25 -1.15
CA HIS A 198 -15.61 15.22 0.22
C HIS A 198 -15.86 13.89 0.93
N ARG A 199 -16.29 12.86 0.20
CA ARG A 199 -16.59 11.53 0.74
C ARG A 199 -15.45 10.52 0.54
N MET A 200 -14.38 10.95 -0.11
CA MET A 200 -13.11 10.24 -0.18
C MET A 200 -11.98 11.27 -0.37
N LEU A 201 -10.80 10.91 0.10
CA LEU A 201 -9.54 11.59 -0.19
C LEU A 201 -8.66 10.66 -1.03
N VAL A 202 -7.82 11.21 -1.90
CA VAL A 202 -6.94 10.41 -2.76
C VAL A 202 -5.49 10.90 -2.67
N GLY A 203 -4.63 10.05 -2.13
CA GLY A 203 -3.19 10.27 -1.99
C GLY A 203 -2.39 9.49 -3.02
N LEU A 204 -1.84 10.15 -4.04
CA LEU A 204 -1.09 9.48 -5.10
C LEU A 204 0.21 10.21 -5.40
N SER A 205 1.32 9.48 -5.51
CA SER A 205 2.54 10.05 -6.07
C SER A 205 2.26 10.52 -7.51
N PRO A 206 2.77 11.70 -7.93
CA PRO A 206 2.58 12.16 -9.30
C PRO A 206 3.29 11.27 -10.33
N ASP A 207 4.38 10.62 -9.92
CA ASP A 207 5.23 9.80 -10.78
C ASP A 207 5.74 8.55 -10.05
N THR A 208 6.35 7.66 -10.83
CA THR A 208 7.05 6.46 -10.38
C THR A 208 8.31 6.24 -11.21
N SER A 209 9.21 5.39 -10.74
CA SER A 209 10.36 4.96 -11.51
C SER A 209 9.93 4.22 -12.78
N ILE A 210 10.61 4.49 -13.91
CA ILE A 210 10.35 3.75 -15.14
C ILE A 210 10.54 2.25 -14.90
N ARG A 211 9.75 1.45 -15.61
CA ARG A 211 9.98 0.01 -15.60
C ARG A 211 11.30 -0.32 -16.28
N ILE A 212 12.17 -1.02 -15.57
CA ILE A 212 13.39 -1.63 -16.13
C ILE A 212 13.05 -3.04 -16.63
N PRO A 213 13.33 -3.37 -17.91
CA PRO A 213 13.11 -4.71 -18.43
C PRO A 213 13.88 -5.77 -17.63
N ASP A 214 13.28 -6.96 -17.51
CA ASP A 214 13.90 -8.10 -16.83
C ASP A 214 15.20 -8.52 -17.55
N GLY A 215 16.21 -8.93 -16.78
CA GLY A 215 17.50 -9.39 -17.31
C GLY A 215 18.59 -8.31 -17.39
N MET A 216 19.76 -8.69 -17.91
CA MET A 216 20.90 -7.78 -18.06
C MET A 216 20.80 -7.01 -19.37
N PRO A 217 21.18 -5.72 -19.41
CA PRO A 217 21.30 -5.00 -20.67
C PRO A 217 22.25 -5.73 -21.62
N ALA A 218 21.95 -5.73 -22.92
CA ALA A 218 22.65 -6.57 -23.90
C ALA A 218 24.17 -6.37 -23.94
N SER A 219 24.66 -5.16 -23.64
CA SER A 219 26.09 -4.86 -23.58
C SER A 219 26.79 -5.40 -22.33
N PHE A 220 26.05 -5.79 -21.29
CA PHE A 220 26.61 -6.16 -20.01
C PHE A 220 27.09 -7.61 -20.00
N LYS A 221 28.26 -7.85 -19.41
CA LYS A 221 28.82 -9.17 -19.18
C LYS A 221 29.22 -9.31 -17.72
N THR A 222 28.93 -10.45 -17.12
CA THR A 222 29.42 -10.78 -15.78
C THR A 222 30.94 -10.98 -15.84
N ILE A 223 31.66 -10.23 -14.99
CA ILE A 223 33.12 -10.22 -14.92
C ILE A 223 33.65 -10.77 -13.59
N ALA A 224 32.80 -10.86 -12.56
CA ALA A 224 33.09 -11.54 -11.30
C ALA A 224 31.79 -12.01 -10.65
N ALA A 225 31.80 -13.15 -9.97
CA ALA A 225 30.70 -13.60 -9.12
C ALA A 225 31.22 -14.48 -7.97
N ASP A 226 30.51 -14.48 -6.85
CA ASP A 226 30.58 -15.55 -5.87
C ASP A 226 29.73 -16.74 -6.35
N ASP A 227 30.28 -17.94 -6.24
CA ASP A 227 29.62 -19.19 -6.57
C ASP A 227 29.42 -20.09 -5.33
N THR A 228 29.73 -19.57 -4.13
CA THR A 228 29.83 -20.37 -2.90
C THR A 228 28.71 -20.10 -1.88
N GLN A 229 27.91 -19.06 -2.07
CA GLN A 229 26.93 -18.56 -1.10
C GLN A 229 27.58 -18.11 0.21
N GLU A 230 28.77 -17.48 0.15
CA GLU A 230 29.48 -17.01 1.34
C GLU A 230 28.72 -15.86 2.04
N ARG A 231 28.61 -15.92 3.38
CA ARG A 231 27.86 -14.95 4.21
C ARG A 231 28.63 -14.41 5.41
N ASP A 232 29.79 -14.98 5.73
CA ASP A 232 30.55 -14.68 6.95
C ASP A 232 31.77 -13.76 6.68
N GLY A 233 31.96 -13.31 5.44
CA GLY A 233 33.03 -12.37 5.08
C GLY A 233 34.38 -12.99 4.83
N LYS A 234 34.42 -14.32 4.69
CA LYS A 234 35.65 -15.02 4.28
C LYS A 234 36.13 -14.61 2.89
N ASN A 235 35.23 -14.13 2.04
CA ASN A 235 35.54 -13.63 0.71
C ASN A 235 35.75 -12.11 0.64
N ARG A 236 35.81 -11.38 1.77
CA ARG A 236 36.10 -9.94 1.76
C ARG A 236 37.55 -9.68 1.35
N LYS A 237 37.72 -8.93 0.26
CA LYS A 237 39.02 -8.46 -0.23
C LYS A 237 38.81 -7.40 -1.32
N VAL A 238 39.91 -6.79 -1.75
CA VAL A 238 39.94 -5.97 -2.97
C VAL A 238 39.98 -6.87 -4.20
N TYR A 239 39.03 -6.66 -5.12
CA TYR A 239 38.97 -7.31 -6.42
C TYR A 239 39.35 -6.30 -7.51
N ASP A 240 40.37 -6.61 -8.30
CA ASP A 240 40.73 -5.82 -9.49
C ASP A 240 39.91 -6.30 -10.69
N LEU A 241 38.93 -5.48 -11.07
CA LEU A 241 37.99 -5.75 -12.15
C LEU A 241 38.45 -5.03 -13.43
N ASP A 242 38.71 -5.80 -14.50
CA ASP A 242 39.12 -5.25 -15.79
C ASP A 242 37.91 -4.69 -16.56
N LEU A 243 37.89 -3.38 -16.73
CA LEU A 243 36.87 -2.66 -17.50
C LEU A 243 37.35 -2.30 -18.91
N THR A 244 38.60 -2.63 -19.26
CA THR A 244 39.21 -2.34 -20.57
C THR A 244 38.38 -2.85 -21.75
N PRO A 245 37.75 -4.04 -21.71
CA PRO A 245 36.90 -4.53 -22.80
C PRO A 245 35.66 -3.67 -23.06
N PHE A 246 35.30 -2.79 -22.13
CA PHE A 246 34.13 -1.91 -22.18
C PHE A 246 34.52 -0.46 -22.50
N LEU A 247 35.76 -0.22 -22.94
CA LEU A 247 36.16 1.03 -23.59
C LEU A 247 35.59 1.12 -25.01
N GLY A 248 35.69 2.30 -25.63
CA GLY A 248 35.26 2.56 -27.02
C GLY A 248 33.88 3.22 -27.17
N LYS A 249 33.21 3.50 -26.05
CA LYS A 249 32.05 4.40 -25.95
C LYS A 249 32.36 5.51 -24.93
N ASP A 250 31.38 6.36 -24.63
CA ASP A 250 31.52 7.51 -23.72
C ASP A 250 31.88 7.08 -22.28
N SER A 251 31.33 5.96 -21.80
CA SER A 251 31.54 5.51 -20.41
C SER A 251 31.52 3.99 -20.30
N ALA A 252 32.16 3.49 -19.23
CA ALA A 252 31.99 2.14 -18.75
C ALA A 252 31.02 2.14 -17.56
N PHE A 253 30.16 1.13 -17.50
CA PHE A 253 29.19 0.93 -16.44
C PHE A 253 29.53 -0.33 -15.65
N LEU A 254 29.44 -0.26 -14.33
CA LEU A 254 29.75 -1.37 -13.42
C LEU A 254 28.54 -1.62 -12.52
N ARG A 255 27.90 -2.78 -12.68
CA ARG A 255 26.69 -3.17 -11.97
C ARG A 255 26.99 -4.27 -10.95
N PHE A 256 26.38 -4.14 -9.77
CA PHE A 256 26.45 -5.08 -8.67
C PHE A 256 25.06 -5.63 -8.38
N ASP A 257 24.93 -6.95 -8.35
CA ASP A 257 23.72 -7.72 -8.12
C ASP A 257 23.96 -8.76 -7.01
N ASP A 258 22.88 -9.30 -6.46
CA ASP A 258 22.90 -10.52 -5.66
C ASP A 258 23.07 -11.76 -6.57
N ALA A 259 24.08 -12.59 -6.30
CA ALA A 259 24.30 -13.83 -7.01
C ALA A 259 23.23 -14.90 -6.70
N PHE A 260 22.62 -14.85 -5.51
CA PHE A 260 21.61 -15.79 -5.04
C PHE A 260 20.44 -15.06 -4.38
N THR A 261 19.56 -14.54 -5.22
CA THR A 261 18.47 -13.62 -4.86
C THR A 261 17.41 -14.16 -3.88
N GLN A 262 17.54 -15.39 -3.39
CA GLN A 262 16.55 -16.05 -2.53
C GLN A 262 16.81 -15.90 -1.02
N ASP A 263 18.00 -15.48 -0.61
CA ASP A 263 18.37 -15.44 0.82
C ASP A 263 18.71 -14.04 1.35
N GLY A 264 18.88 -13.06 0.46
CA GLY A 264 19.11 -11.66 0.80
C GLY A 264 20.50 -11.36 1.33
N TRP A 265 21.54 -12.01 0.80
CA TRP A 265 22.95 -11.78 1.17
C TRP A 265 23.79 -11.34 -0.04
N GLY A 266 23.31 -10.39 -0.84
CA GLY A 266 23.97 -10.04 -2.09
C GLY A 266 25.21 -9.17 -1.92
N SER A 267 25.69 -8.57 -3.03
CA SER A 267 26.90 -7.74 -3.07
C SER A 267 26.95 -6.71 -1.93
N ALA A 268 28.07 -6.63 -1.21
CA ALA A 268 28.35 -5.55 -0.27
C ALA A 268 29.69 -4.88 -0.60
N VAL A 269 29.64 -3.62 -1.07
CA VAL A 269 30.79 -2.85 -1.57
C VAL A 269 31.18 -1.75 -0.58
N HIS A 270 32.42 -1.81 -0.09
CA HIS A 270 32.97 -0.92 0.94
C HIS A 270 33.80 0.22 0.36
N GLU A 271 34.52 -0.02 -0.73
CA GLU A 271 35.40 0.99 -1.33
C GLU A 271 35.58 0.72 -2.82
N VAL A 272 35.61 1.79 -3.62
CA VAL A 272 35.83 1.71 -5.07
C VAL A 272 36.94 2.68 -5.47
N THR A 273 37.96 2.17 -6.16
CA THR A 273 38.98 2.99 -6.81
C THR A 273 39.07 2.63 -8.29
N VAL A 274 38.91 3.62 -9.18
CA VAL A 274 39.00 3.40 -10.63
C VAL A 274 40.22 4.10 -11.20
N LYS A 275 41.02 3.38 -11.98
CA LYS A 275 42.22 3.90 -12.66
C LYS A 275 42.08 3.79 -14.17
N ALA A 276 42.37 4.89 -14.86
CA ALA A 276 42.56 4.95 -16.31
C ALA A 276 44.06 5.10 -16.60
N ASP A 277 44.65 4.15 -17.33
CA ASP A 277 46.09 4.11 -17.64
C ASP A 277 46.99 4.30 -16.40
N GLY A 278 46.58 3.74 -15.27
CA GLY A 278 47.27 3.83 -13.98
C GLY A 278 46.98 5.09 -13.16
N GLN A 279 46.31 6.11 -13.73
CA GLN A 279 45.89 7.31 -13.01
C GLN A 279 44.51 7.12 -12.38
N THR A 280 44.37 7.41 -11.08
CA THR A 280 43.08 7.37 -10.39
C THR A 280 42.14 8.45 -10.94
N ILE A 281 40.96 8.03 -11.38
CA ILE A 281 39.88 8.90 -11.89
C ILE A 281 38.64 8.90 -10.98
N ALA A 282 38.52 7.91 -10.09
CA ALA A 282 37.47 7.83 -9.08
C ALA A 282 38.01 7.14 -7.83
N HIS A 283 37.61 7.62 -6.66
CA HIS A 283 37.87 6.99 -5.37
C HIS A 283 36.78 7.42 -4.38
N PHE A 284 36.03 6.46 -3.83
CA PHE A 284 34.96 6.75 -2.90
C PHE A 284 34.59 5.53 -2.03
N ILE A 285 33.94 5.83 -0.90
CA ILE A 285 33.23 4.87 -0.06
C ILE A 285 31.74 5.01 -0.40
N PRO A 286 31.01 3.93 -0.72
CA PRO A 286 29.58 4.03 -1.01
C PRO A 286 28.79 4.58 0.19
N GLY A 287 27.78 5.41 -0.07
CA GLY A 287 26.99 6.13 0.93
C GLY A 287 27.53 7.52 1.28
N THR A 288 28.70 7.93 0.76
CA THR A 288 29.28 9.26 1.00
C THR A 288 29.00 10.25 -0.14
N GLU A 289 29.30 11.54 0.07
CA GLU A 289 29.15 12.57 -0.97
C GLU A 289 30.02 12.31 -2.20
N GLU A 290 31.18 11.67 -2.00
CA GLU A 290 32.12 11.30 -3.06
C GLU A 290 31.58 10.21 -4.00
N GLU A 291 30.59 9.42 -3.57
CA GLU A 291 29.93 8.41 -4.41
C GLU A 291 29.01 9.05 -5.46
N LYS A 292 28.33 10.14 -5.11
CA LYS A 292 27.24 10.74 -5.91
C LYS A 292 27.57 10.99 -7.39
N PRO A 293 28.78 11.46 -7.77
CA PRO A 293 29.12 11.66 -9.18
C PRO A 293 29.17 10.38 -10.00
N PHE A 294 29.28 9.21 -9.35
CA PHE A 294 29.48 7.91 -9.99
C PHE A 294 28.25 7.01 -9.92
N LEU A 295 27.40 7.14 -8.90
CA LEU A 295 26.17 6.35 -8.76
C LEU A 295 25.15 6.72 -9.84
N TYR A 296 25.03 5.85 -10.84
CA TYR A 296 24.18 6.05 -12.02
C TYR A 296 22.74 5.57 -11.80
N ASP A 297 22.58 4.45 -11.12
CA ASP A 297 21.29 3.86 -10.76
C ASP A 297 21.44 3.16 -9.42
N ALA A 298 20.76 3.66 -8.39
CA ALA A 298 20.78 3.05 -7.07
C ALA A 298 19.72 1.94 -6.95
N GLN A 299 18.71 1.95 -7.81
CA GLN A 299 17.51 1.12 -7.75
C GLN A 299 16.91 1.08 -6.35
N SER A 300 17.14 0.01 -5.62
CA SER A 300 16.68 -0.15 -4.25
C SER A 300 17.79 -0.71 -3.35
N SER A 301 19.05 -0.58 -3.80
CA SER A 301 20.23 -0.84 -2.98
C SER A 301 20.21 0.01 -1.71
N GLN A 302 20.82 -0.51 -0.66
CA GLN A 302 20.82 0.10 0.67
C GLN A 302 22.23 0.47 1.08
N VAL A 303 22.35 1.35 2.07
CA VAL A 303 23.64 1.75 2.65
C VAL A 303 23.65 1.42 4.14
N SER A 304 24.81 1.07 4.67
CA SER A 304 25.01 0.76 6.08
C SER A 304 26.36 1.29 6.55
N ASP A 305 26.36 1.98 7.70
CA ASP A 305 27.58 2.45 8.38
C ASP A 305 28.42 1.30 8.98
N GLY A 306 27.82 0.12 9.11
CA GLY A 306 28.50 -1.08 9.59
C GLY A 306 29.72 -1.43 8.74
N ASN A 307 30.76 -1.97 9.40
CA ASN A 307 32.00 -2.46 8.76
C ASN A 307 32.81 -1.42 7.98
N GLY A 308 32.65 -0.12 8.28
CA GLY A 308 33.38 0.98 7.65
C GLY A 308 32.60 1.74 6.58
N GLY A 309 31.29 1.48 6.44
CA GLY A 309 30.45 2.05 5.39
C GLY A 309 30.43 1.18 4.15
N HIS A 310 29.24 0.79 3.69
CA HIS A 310 29.08 0.05 2.44
C HIS A 310 27.69 0.23 1.82
N ARG A 311 27.61 -0.01 0.51
CA ARG A 311 26.36 -0.19 -0.23
C ARG A 311 26.16 -1.66 -0.51
N PHE A 312 24.92 -2.14 -0.33
CA PHE A 312 24.57 -3.52 -0.60
C PHE A 312 23.29 -3.70 -1.42
N ALA A 313 23.20 -4.84 -2.10
CA ALA A 313 22.09 -5.20 -2.97
C ALA A 313 21.64 -6.62 -2.67
N ASP A 314 20.54 -6.77 -1.94
CA ASP A 314 19.97 -8.06 -1.56
C ASP A 314 18.78 -8.45 -2.43
N ASN A 315 18.57 -9.76 -2.61
CA ASN A 315 17.47 -10.30 -3.40
C ASN A 315 17.52 -9.80 -4.85
N GLY A 316 16.41 -9.29 -5.40
CA GLY A 316 16.36 -8.72 -6.77
C GLY A 316 16.95 -7.31 -6.91
N ARG A 317 17.66 -6.80 -5.90
CA ARG A 317 18.22 -5.44 -5.91
C ARG A 317 19.52 -5.36 -6.69
N TYR A 318 19.85 -4.17 -7.17
CA TYR A 318 21.14 -3.89 -7.81
C TYR A 318 21.55 -2.42 -7.63
N PHE A 319 22.78 -2.10 -8.00
CA PHE A 319 23.20 -0.70 -8.26
C PHE A 319 24.23 -0.64 -9.38
N VAL A 320 24.32 0.51 -10.05
CA VAL A 320 25.21 0.75 -11.20
C VAL A 320 26.05 1.99 -10.96
N TYR A 321 27.37 1.87 -11.13
CA TYR A 321 28.27 3.00 -11.26
C TYR A 321 28.56 3.31 -12.73
N LYS A 322 28.74 4.60 -13.05
CA LYS A 322 29.19 5.11 -14.36
C LYS A 322 30.58 5.72 -14.22
N PHE A 323 31.52 5.29 -15.06
CA PHE A 323 32.87 5.84 -15.14
C PHE A 323 33.15 6.37 -16.54
N THR A 324 33.51 7.65 -16.62
CA THR A 324 33.86 8.33 -17.88
C THR A 324 35.37 8.51 -17.94
N PRO A 325 36.13 7.58 -18.56
CA PRO A 325 37.59 7.70 -18.65
C PRO A 325 38.01 8.81 -19.62
N PRO A 326 39.22 9.39 -19.47
CA PRO A 326 39.76 10.32 -20.45
C PRO A 326 39.78 9.76 -21.88
N ALA A 327 39.61 10.65 -22.87
CA ALA A 327 39.64 10.25 -24.26
C ALA A 327 41.00 9.59 -24.61
N GLY A 328 40.93 8.41 -25.25
CA GLY A 328 42.12 7.67 -25.66
C GLY A 328 42.65 6.66 -24.64
N THR A 329 42.02 6.53 -23.47
CA THR A 329 42.38 5.52 -22.45
C THR A 329 42.55 4.12 -23.04
N LYS A 330 43.62 3.42 -22.62
CA LYS A 330 43.97 2.07 -23.10
C LYS A 330 43.72 0.99 -22.07
N GLN A 331 43.76 1.32 -20.79
CA GLN A 331 43.48 0.43 -19.69
C GLN A 331 42.52 1.10 -18.70
N LEU A 332 41.48 0.37 -18.30
CA LEU A 332 40.55 0.83 -17.26
C LEU A 332 40.36 -0.30 -16.24
N THR A 333 40.64 -0.01 -14.97
CA THR A 333 40.55 -1.01 -13.90
C THR A 333 39.80 -0.42 -12.71
N ALA A 334 38.84 -1.17 -12.17
CA ALA A 334 38.15 -0.85 -10.94
C ALA A 334 38.61 -1.82 -9.83
N SER A 335 39.30 -1.29 -8.83
CA SER A 335 39.66 -2.01 -7.61
C SER A 335 38.55 -1.82 -6.59
N VAL A 336 37.89 -2.90 -6.18
CA VAL A 336 36.68 -2.86 -5.34
C VAL A 336 36.87 -3.70 -4.08
N ASP A 337 36.84 -3.08 -2.89
CA ASP A 337 36.70 -3.83 -1.61
C ASP A 337 35.24 -4.27 -1.46
N MET A 338 35.00 -5.57 -1.55
CA MET A 338 33.66 -6.14 -1.44
C MET A 338 33.66 -7.56 -0.89
N TRP A 339 32.49 -8.03 -0.49
CA TRP A 339 32.27 -9.38 0.06
C TRP A 339 30.83 -9.84 -0.19
N ASN A 340 30.50 -10.99 0.42
CA ASN A 340 29.18 -11.61 0.41
C ASN A 340 28.86 -12.25 -0.96
N GLN A 341 27.59 -12.45 -1.29
CA GLN A 341 27.19 -13.16 -2.51
C GLN A 341 27.14 -12.24 -3.73
N TYR A 342 28.28 -11.68 -4.09
CA TYR A 342 28.34 -10.67 -5.15
C TYR A 342 28.18 -11.25 -6.55
N LYS A 343 27.56 -10.49 -7.45
CA LYS A 343 27.64 -10.67 -8.90
C LYS A 343 27.92 -9.33 -9.55
N VAL A 344 29.07 -9.21 -10.21
CA VAL A 344 29.53 -7.97 -10.84
C VAL A 344 29.53 -8.11 -12.35
N SER A 345 28.90 -7.16 -13.02
CA SER A 345 28.82 -7.11 -14.48
C SER A 345 29.20 -5.74 -15.01
N ALA A 346 29.83 -5.68 -16.18
CA ALA A 346 30.21 -4.43 -16.82
C ALA A 346 29.70 -4.33 -18.24
N GLY A 347 29.45 -3.10 -18.71
CA GLY A 347 28.94 -2.78 -20.04
C GLY A 347 29.39 -1.39 -20.51
N ASN A 348 29.18 -1.08 -21.79
CA ASN A 348 29.58 0.20 -22.39
C ASN A 348 28.44 0.93 -23.12
N GLU A 349 27.23 0.37 -23.10
CA GLU A 349 26.01 1.07 -23.50
C GLU A 349 25.30 1.56 -22.24
N GLN A 350 24.82 2.80 -22.28
CA GLN A 350 24.10 3.39 -21.15
C GLN A 350 22.80 2.60 -20.90
N PRO A 351 22.66 1.91 -19.75
CA PRO A 351 21.45 1.17 -19.45
C PRO A 351 20.30 2.14 -19.12
N LEU A 352 19.07 1.64 -19.13
CA LEU A 352 17.97 2.36 -18.49
C LEU A 352 18.27 2.51 -16.99
N SER A 353 17.88 3.65 -16.41
CA SER A 353 18.06 3.92 -14.98
C SER A 353 16.71 3.99 -14.31
N SER A 354 16.57 3.32 -13.18
CA SER A 354 15.37 3.39 -12.34
C SER A 354 15.18 4.78 -11.69
N GLU A 355 16.20 5.64 -11.72
CA GLU A 355 16.12 7.03 -11.27
C GLU A 355 15.26 7.88 -12.22
N LYS A 356 15.08 7.45 -13.48
CA LYS A 356 14.18 8.14 -14.41
C LYS A 356 12.73 7.92 -13.96
N LYS A 357 12.00 9.02 -13.81
CA LYS A 357 10.58 9.03 -13.42
C LYS A 357 9.65 9.13 -14.62
N GLU A 358 8.46 8.56 -14.48
CA GLU A 358 7.34 8.68 -15.40
C GLU A 358 6.00 8.76 -14.65
N PRO A 359 4.96 9.41 -15.22
CA PRO A 359 3.61 9.36 -14.65
C PRO A 359 3.10 7.91 -14.58
N TYR A 360 2.17 7.60 -13.68
CA TYR A 360 1.51 6.29 -13.64
C TYR A 360 -0.02 6.40 -13.49
N GLY A 361 -0.72 5.33 -13.89
CA GLY A 361 -2.18 5.30 -14.07
C GLY A 361 -3.00 4.76 -12.89
N TYR A 362 -2.42 3.91 -12.03
CA TYR A 362 -3.12 3.24 -10.92
C TYR A 362 -4.01 4.18 -10.08
N LEU A 363 -5.19 3.68 -9.70
CA LEU A 363 -6.27 4.38 -8.97
C LEU A 363 -6.86 5.63 -9.64
N ARG A 364 -6.19 6.23 -10.64
CA ARG A 364 -6.63 7.50 -11.24
C ARG A 364 -7.95 7.34 -12.00
N ASP A 365 -8.29 6.14 -12.46
CA ASP A 365 -9.61 5.86 -13.02
C ASP A 365 -10.72 6.13 -11.99
N TYR A 366 -10.53 5.66 -10.75
CA TYR A 366 -11.48 5.82 -9.66
C TYR A 366 -11.53 7.26 -9.16
N ALA A 367 -10.38 7.93 -9.03
CA ALA A 367 -10.30 9.33 -8.63
C ALA A 367 -11.02 10.25 -9.64
N VAL A 368 -10.73 10.06 -10.93
CA VAL A 368 -11.38 10.78 -12.03
C VAL A 368 -12.88 10.47 -12.00
N ALA A 369 -13.29 9.21 -11.97
CA ALA A 369 -14.70 8.81 -11.99
C ALA A 369 -15.51 9.41 -10.84
N ASN A 370 -14.92 9.56 -9.65
CA ASN A 370 -15.61 10.10 -8.47
C ASN A 370 -15.40 11.59 -8.26
N LYS A 371 -14.67 12.28 -9.15
CA LYS A 371 -14.32 13.70 -9.03
C LYS A 371 -13.63 14.01 -7.70
N ALA A 372 -12.73 13.14 -7.29
CA ALA A 372 -11.95 13.29 -6.07
C ALA A 372 -10.75 14.23 -6.31
N MET A 373 -10.41 14.99 -5.27
CA MET A 373 -9.16 15.75 -5.26
C MET A 373 -7.98 14.80 -5.01
N VAL A 374 -6.95 14.89 -5.84
CA VAL A 374 -5.71 14.12 -5.73
C VAL A 374 -4.57 15.00 -5.22
N PHE A 375 -3.82 14.53 -4.23
CA PHE A 375 -2.67 15.24 -3.65
C PHE A 375 -1.59 14.27 -3.14
N TRP A 376 -0.41 14.82 -2.80
CA TRP A 376 0.75 14.06 -2.32
C TRP A 376 1.62 14.89 -1.36
N LEU A 377 1.06 15.22 -0.20
CA LEU A 377 1.68 16.11 0.78
C LEU A 377 2.54 15.34 1.77
N ASP A 378 3.69 15.92 2.12
CA ASP A 378 4.64 15.37 3.07
C ASP A 378 4.34 15.78 4.50
N ALA A 379 3.89 14.81 5.31
CA ALA A 379 3.62 14.99 6.72
C ALA A 379 4.85 15.39 7.56
N ASN A 380 6.06 15.16 7.05
CA ASN A 380 7.30 15.51 7.73
C ASN A 380 7.80 16.93 7.39
N VAL A 381 7.20 17.61 6.40
CA VAL A 381 7.50 19.00 6.06
C VAL A 381 6.41 19.90 6.68
N PRO A 382 6.73 20.79 7.64
CA PRO A 382 5.74 21.52 8.42
C PRO A 382 4.65 22.23 7.60
N GLU A 383 5.03 22.93 6.52
CA GLU A 383 4.08 23.69 5.69
C GLU A 383 3.18 22.77 4.85
N GLN A 384 3.70 21.61 4.40
CA GLN A 384 2.89 20.61 3.70
C GLN A 384 1.95 19.87 4.65
N ARG A 385 2.43 19.57 5.88
CA ARG A 385 1.62 19.00 6.94
C ARG A 385 0.43 19.90 7.30
N GLU A 386 0.63 21.22 7.40
CA GLU A 386 -0.44 22.16 7.69
C GLU A 386 -1.57 22.07 6.65
N LEU A 387 -1.22 22.09 5.36
CA LEU A 387 -2.21 21.92 4.29
C LEU A 387 -2.86 20.53 4.34
N PHE A 388 -2.11 19.48 4.67
CA PHE A 388 -2.64 18.13 4.77
C PHE A 388 -3.67 18.00 5.90
N GLU A 389 -3.37 18.46 7.11
CA GLU A 389 -4.28 18.46 8.26
C GLU A 389 -5.52 19.34 8.00
N ARG A 390 -5.38 20.43 7.23
CA ARG A 390 -6.51 21.24 6.78
C ARG A 390 -7.46 20.47 5.87
N ILE A 391 -6.93 19.75 4.87
CA ILE A 391 -7.73 18.88 3.99
C ILE A 391 -8.45 17.79 4.81
N LEU A 392 -7.75 17.17 5.75
CA LEU A 392 -8.33 16.13 6.62
C LEU A 392 -9.43 16.67 7.55
N SER A 393 -9.32 17.93 7.99
CA SER A 393 -10.32 18.57 8.85
C SER A 393 -11.59 18.98 8.10
N ASP A 394 -11.51 19.13 6.78
CA ASP A 394 -12.63 19.57 5.93
C ASP A 394 -13.54 18.43 5.47
N VAL A 395 -13.22 17.18 5.82
CA VAL A 395 -14.06 16.01 5.54
C VAL A 395 -14.77 15.52 6.81
N LYS A 396 -15.78 14.66 6.63
CA LYS A 396 -16.51 14.09 7.78
C LYS A 396 -15.68 12.98 8.45
N PRO A 397 -15.82 12.78 9.77
CA PRO A 397 -15.30 11.58 10.43
C PRO A 397 -15.77 10.30 9.73
N GLY A 398 -14.88 9.33 9.57
CA GLY A 398 -15.12 8.11 8.81
C GLY A 398 -14.99 8.29 7.29
N THR A 399 -14.28 9.31 6.81
CA THR A 399 -13.94 9.43 5.38
C THR A 399 -12.74 8.54 5.04
N PRO A 400 -12.79 7.75 3.96
CA PRO A 400 -11.63 6.98 3.48
C PRO A 400 -10.59 7.89 2.80
N TYR A 401 -9.32 7.63 3.08
CA TYR A 401 -8.17 8.08 2.31
C TYR A 401 -7.67 6.92 1.46
N LEU A 402 -7.84 6.99 0.14
CA LEU A 402 -7.40 5.96 -0.79
C LEU A 402 -6.03 6.32 -1.37
N GLY A 403 -5.13 5.34 -1.43
CA GLY A 403 -3.77 5.54 -1.88
C GLY A 403 -2.78 5.56 -0.71
N TRP A 404 -1.66 6.26 -0.86
CA TRP A 404 -0.55 6.20 0.10
C TRP A 404 -0.03 7.58 0.50
N PHE A 405 1.15 7.63 1.13
CA PHE A 405 1.77 8.85 1.63
C PHE A 405 3.14 9.07 1.01
N SER A 406 3.55 10.34 0.94
CA SER A 406 4.93 10.65 0.54
C SER A 406 5.90 10.21 1.63
N ASN A 407 7.04 9.65 1.22
CA ASN A 407 8.04 8.97 2.06
C ASN A 407 7.48 7.67 2.65
N ASP A 408 7.75 6.54 2.01
CA ASP A 408 7.11 5.25 2.29
C ASP A 408 7.03 4.87 3.79
N VAL A 409 8.13 4.40 4.39
CA VAL A 409 8.13 3.91 5.79
C VAL A 409 8.01 5.05 6.82
N ALA A 410 8.79 6.12 6.65
CA ALA A 410 8.79 7.24 7.60
C ALA A 410 7.48 8.06 7.53
N GLY A 411 6.87 8.13 6.34
CA GLY A 411 5.60 8.78 6.11
C GLY A 411 4.41 7.90 6.48
N GLU A 412 4.49 6.56 6.38
CA GLU A 412 3.43 5.66 6.86
C GLU A 412 3.09 5.95 8.33
N PHE A 413 4.04 5.76 9.24
CA PHE A 413 3.76 5.84 10.67
C PHE A 413 3.22 7.21 11.08
N ASN A 414 3.85 8.28 10.57
CA ASN A 414 3.42 9.64 10.90
C ASN A 414 2.07 9.98 10.25
N SER A 415 1.85 9.59 8.99
CA SER A 415 0.64 9.99 8.25
C SER A 415 -0.59 9.16 8.62
N VAL A 416 -0.43 7.87 8.92
CA VAL A 416 -1.53 7.04 9.48
C VAL A 416 -1.95 7.59 10.84
N GLU A 417 -1.00 8.02 11.67
CA GLU A 417 -1.33 8.65 12.95
C GLU A 417 -2.05 9.99 12.77
N ILE A 418 -1.59 10.84 11.84
CA ILE A 418 -2.24 12.12 11.51
C ILE A 418 -3.65 11.89 10.97
N THR A 419 -3.84 11.04 9.96
CA THR A 419 -5.18 10.71 9.43
C THR A 419 -6.11 10.16 10.52
N SER A 420 -5.59 9.28 11.39
CA SER A 420 -6.34 8.76 12.54
C SER A 420 -6.80 9.87 13.48
N ARG A 421 -5.93 10.85 13.81
CA ARG A 421 -6.28 12.02 14.65
C ARG A 421 -7.41 12.85 14.06
N HIS A 422 -7.57 12.86 12.74
CA HIS A 422 -8.68 13.52 12.04
C HIS A 422 -9.88 12.61 11.77
N SER A 423 -9.93 11.42 12.36
CA SER A 423 -10.99 10.42 12.11
C SER A 423 -11.10 9.99 10.65
N VAL A 424 -9.97 9.91 9.94
CA VAL A 424 -9.84 9.43 8.57
C VAL A 424 -9.09 8.09 8.61
N TYR A 425 -9.56 7.10 7.86
CA TYR A 425 -8.91 5.79 7.75
C TYR A 425 -8.31 5.60 6.35
N VAL A 426 -7.24 4.84 6.27
CA VAL A 426 -6.46 4.63 5.05
C VAL A 426 -6.87 3.33 4.37
N LEU A 427 -6.92 3.35 3.05
CA LEU A 427 -7.00 2.18 2.18
C LEU A 427 -5.83 2.30 1.19
N ALA A 428 -4.75 1.56 1.42
CA ALA A 428 -3.62 1.55 0.49
C ALA A 428 -4.11 0.99 -0.86
N ALA A 429 -4.18 1.85 -1.87
CA ALA A 429 -4.77 1.55 -3.16
C ALA A 429 -4.01 2.24 -4.30
N ASP A 430 -2.84 2.81 -4.04
CA ASP A 430 -2.05 3.60 -4.98
C ASP A 430 -1.48 2.76 -6.13
N TRP A 431 -1.49 1.43 -5.98
CA TRP A 431 -1.16 0.46 -7.03
C TRP A 431 -2.36 -0.39 -7.47
N PHE A 432 -3.58 -0.02 -7.06
CA PHE A 432 -4.79 -0.76 -7.41
C PHE A 432 -5.27 -0.38 -8.82
N SER A 433 -5.67 -1.37 -9.62
CA SER A 433 -6.13 -1.17 -11.00
C SER A 433 -7.63 -1.37 -11.15
N ASN A 434 -8.23 -0.73 -12.15
CA ASN A 434 -9.60 -1.03 -12.61
C ASN A 434 -10.69 -0.99 -11.53
N MET A 435 -10.53 -0.18 -10.47
CA MET A 435 -11.49 -0.13 -9.37
C MET A 435 -12.89 0.33 -9.84
N THR A 436 -12.96 1.16 -10.89
CA THR A 436 -14.22 1.53 -11.55
C THR A 436 -14.94 0.34 -12.20
N VAL A 437 -14.22 -0.72 -12.57
CA VAL A 437 -14.79 -1.96 -13.09
C VAL A 437 -15.15 -2.89 -11.94
N PHE A 438 -14.21 -3.13 -11.02
CA PHE A 438 -14.40 -4.10 -9.94
C PHE A 438 -15.53 -3.70 -9.00
N SER A 439 -15.69 -2.42 -8.67
CA SER A 439 -16.80 -1.92 -7.83
C SER A 439 -18.19 -2.05 -8.46
N GLY A 440 -18.28 -2.36 -9.76
CA GLY A 440 -19.52 -2.69 -10.45
C GLY A 440 -19.90 -4.18 -10.40
N SER A 441 -19.04 -5.02 -9.80
CA SER A 441 -19.32 -6.45 -9.61
C SER A 441 -20.18 -6.71 -8.36
N SER A 442 -20.45 -7.97 -8.05
CA SER A 442 -21.23 -8.36 -6.88
C SER A 442 -20.71 -9.65 -6.25
N MET A 443 -20.66 -9.71 -4.93
CA MET A 443 -20.35 -10.93 -4.19
C MET A 443 -21.57 -11.86 -4.17
N LYS A 444 -21.41 -13.08 -4.70
CA LYS A 444 -22.43 -14.15 -4.73
C LYS A 444 -22.16 -15.21 -3.67
N ALA A 445 -20.91 -15.35 -3.24
CA ALA A 445 -20.45 -16.33 -2.27
C ALA A 445 -21.21 -16.20 -0.95
N LYS A 446 -21.54 -17.35 -0.36
CA LYS A 446 -22.06 -17.42 1.01
C LYS A 446 -20.89 -17.51 1.97
N LEU A 447 -21.06 -16.93 3.16
CA LEU A 447 -20.08 -17.10 4.21
C LEU A 447 -19.93 -18.59 4.57
N PRO A 448 -18.70 -19.09 4.74
CA PRO A 448 -18.47 -20.44 5.21
C PRO A 448 -19.20 -20.69 6.54
N ALA A 449 -19.68 -21.92 6.75
CA ALA A 449 -20.21 -22.30 8.05
C ALA A 449 -19.11 -22.20 9.12
N PRO A 450 -19.43 -21.78 10.35
CA PRO A 450 -18.45 -21.76 11.44
C PRO A 450 -17.80 -23.13 11.61
N ALA A 451 -16.46 -23.21 11.69
CA ALA A 451 -15.83 -24.49 11.94
C ALA A 451 -16.03 -24.90 13.40
N LYS A 452 -16.08 -26.21 13.62
CA LYS A 452 -16.10 -26.75 14.97
C LYS A 452 -14.76 -26.46 15.65
N THR A 453 -14.81 -25.82 16.81
CA THR A 453 -13.64 -25.67 17.69
C THR A 453 -13.20 -27.06 18.17
N PRO A 454 -11.91 -27.41 18.09
CA PRO A 454 -11.40 -28.62 18.70
C PRO A 454 -11.62 -28.57 20.23
N LYS A 455 -11.59 -29.73 20.88
CA LYS A 455 -11.68 -29.79 22.34
C LYS A 455 -10.45 -29.11 22.94
N LEU A 456 -10.64 -28.33 24.00
CA LEU A 456 -9.54 -27.77 24.78
C LEU A 456 -8.76 -28.90 25.46
N GLU A 457 -7.46 -28.93 25.22
CA GLU A 457 -6.49 -29.85 25.79
C GLU A 457 -5.24 -29.08 26.23
N ASN A 458 -4.36 -29.72 26.98
CA ASN A 458 -3.05 -29.16 27.29
C ASN A 458 -2.14 -29.32 26.08
N LYS A 459 -2.26 -28.39 25.12
CA LYS A 459 -1.44 -28.30 23.91
C LYS A 459 -0.92 -26.88 23.69
N ILE A 460 0.03 -26.76 22.77
CA ILE A 460 0.46 -25.49 22.22
C ILE A 460 -0.37 -25.21 20.97
N TYR A 461 -1.37 -24.35 21.09
CA TYR A 461 -2.19 -23.92 19.97
C TYR A 461 -1.48 -22.81 19.19
N VAL A 462 -1.28 -23.05 17.89
CA VAL A 462 -0.60 -22.12 16.99
C VAL A 462 -1.63 -21.58 16.00
N THR A 463 -1.62 -20.27 15.77
CA THR A 463 -2.40 -19.66 14.69
C THR A 463 -1.48 -18.85 13.77
N TYR A 464 -1.66 -19.01 12.47
CA TYR A 464 -0.85 -18.41 11.42
C TYR A 464 -1.68 -17.41 10.65
N THR A 465 -1.20 -16.17 10.55
CA THR A 465 -1.97 -15.08 9.95
C THR A 465 -1.12 -14.30 8.96
N PHE A 466 -1.45 -14.33 7.67
CA PHE A 466 -0.85 -13.43 6.68
C PHE A 466 -1.24 -11.98 6.97
N SER A 467 -0.25 -11.08 7.00
CA SER A 467 -0.44 -9.62 7.15
C SER A 467 -0.86 -8.96 5.82
N GLU A 468 -0.85 -7.63 5.76
CA GLU A 468 -1.12 -6.77 4.58
C GLU A 468 -2.60 -6.61 4.15
N GLY A 469 -3.55 -7.25 4.82
CA GLY A 469 -4.93 -7.32 4.34
C GLY A 469 -5.71 -6.02 4.24
N ASP A 470 -5.29 -4.95 4.91
CA ASP A 470 -5.88 -3.63 4.79
C ASP A 470 -5.56 -2.96 3.44
N ASN A 471 -4.45 -3.36 2.82
CA ASN A 471 -3.98 -2.86 1.54
C ASN A 471 -4.80 -3.45 0.39
N PHE A 472 -5.57 -2.61 -0.30
CA PHE A 472 -6.37 -3.03 -1.46
C PHE A 472 -5.50 -3.61 -2.58
N GLN A 473 -4.34 -3.04 -2.88
CA GLN A 473 -3.47 -3.59 -3.93
C GLN A 473 -2.86 -4.95 -3.54
N TYR A 474 -2.64 -5.20 -2.25
CA TYR A 474 -2.28 -6.54 -1.77
C TYR A 474 -3.41 -7.55 -2.08
N ASN A 475 -4.66 -7.18 -1.81
CA ASN A 475 -5.81 -8.02 -2.07
C ASN A 475 -6.03 -8.31 -3.57
N GLU A 476 -5.70 -7.35 -4.45
CA GLU A 476 -5.73 -7.55 -5.91
C GLU A 476 -4.57 -8.45 -6.36
N HIS A 477 -3.35 -8.17 -5.94
CA HIS A 477 -2.16 -8.79 -6.50
C HIS A 477 -1.62 -9.92 -5.62
N ARG A 478 -0.79 -9.57 -4.64
CA ARG A 478 0.02 -10.54 -3.90
C ARG A 478 -0.81 -11.60 -3.17
N MET A 479 -1.96 -11.23 -2.59
CA MET A 479 -2.86 -12.19 -1.95
C MET A 479 -3.34 -13.25 -2.93
N ARG A 480 -3.66 -12.88 -4.19
CA ARG A 480 -4.09 -13.83 -5.20
C ARG A 480 -3.00 -14.86 -5.53
N VAL A 481 -1.75 -14.41 -5.64
CA VAL A 481 -0.60 -15.30 -5.86
C VAL A 481 -0.45 -16.30 -4.70
N LEU A 482 -0.53 -15.82 -3.47
CA LEU A 482 -0.44 -16.68 -2.28
C LEU A 482 -1.65 -17.61 -2.15
N TRP A 483 -2.83 -17.13 -2.51
CA TRP A 483 -4.08 -17.90 -2.49
C TRP A 483 -4.05 -19.06 -3.48
N ASP A 484 -3.37 -18.93 -4.61
CA ASP A 484 -3.25 -19.98 -5.61
C ASP A 484 -2.09 -20.96 -5.34
N ASP A 485 -1.40 -20.85 -4.18
CA ASP A 485 -0.36 -21.80 -3.76
C ASP A 485 -0.92 -23.24 -3.64
N PRO A 486 -0.25 -24.25 -4.23
CA PRO A 486 -0.76 -25.63 -4.28
C PRO A 486 -0.81 -26.34 -2.92
N ASN A 487 -0.17 -25.80 -1.89
CA ASN A 487 -0.19 -26.28 -0.52
C ASN A 487 -1.17 -25.51 0.38
N ARG A 488 -1.87 -24.49 -0.13
CA ARG A 488 -3.00 -23.87 0.59
C ARG A 488 -4.03 -24.93 0.98
N GLY A 489 -4.59 -24.78 2.17
CA GLY A 489 -5.60 -25.68 2.71
C GLY A 489 -5.05 -26.91 3.43
N LYS A 490 -3.72 -27.14 3.46
CA LYS A 490 -3.10 -28.22 4.27
C LYS A 490 -2.97 -27.87 5.75
N VAL A 491 -2.82 -26.59 6.06
CA VAL A 491 -2.69 -26.05 7.42
C VAL A 491 -3.75 -24.97 7.61
N PRO A 492 -4.37 -24.83 8.80
CA PRO A 492 -5.20 -23.68 9.14
C PRO A 492 -4.45 -22.35 8.96
N LEU A 493 -4.98 -21.48 8.10
CA LEU A 493 -4.44 -20.17 7.78
C LEU A 493 -5.51 -19.09 7.95
N ASN A 494 -5.11 -17.99 8.57
CA ASN A 494 -5.88 -16.76 8.55
C ASN A 494 -5.30 -15.82 7.49
N TRP A 495 -6.19 -15.22 6.72
CA TRP A 495 -5.86 -14.28 5.67
C TRP A 495 -6.45 -12.93 6.10
N THR A 496 -5.60 -11.96 6.41
CA THR A 496 -6.10 -10.60 6.53
C THR A 496 -6.58 -10.12 5.16
N SER A 497 -7.72 -9.44 5.14
CA SER A 497 -8.30 -8.81 3.94
C SER A 497 -9.12 -7.59 4.36
N SER A 498 -9.55 -6.76 3.40
CA SER A 498 -10.34 -5.58 3.71
C SER A 498 -11.85 -5.85 3.58
N PRO A 499 -12.64 -5.63 4.65
CA PRO A 499 -14.11 -5.69 4.58
C PRO A 499 -14.72 -4.76 3.51
N LEU A 500 -14.00 -3.69 3.13
CA LEU A 500 -14.47 -2.70 2.17
C LEU A 500 -14.28 -3.12 0.71
N LEU A 501 -13.64 -4.26 0.42
CA LEU A 501 -13.74 -4.89 -0.89
C LEU A 501 -15.20 -5.22 -1.25
N TYR A 502 -16.10 -5.31 -0.26
CA TYR A 502 -17.54 -5.46 -0.48
C TYR A 502 -18.15 -4.30 -1.28
N ASP A 503 -17.55 -3.11 -1.21
CA ASP A 503 -17.93 -1.98 -2.07
C ASP A 503 -16.96 -1.82 -3.25
N GLY A 504 -15.65 -1.89 -2.97
CA GLY A 504 -14.61 -1.53 -3.93
C GLY A 504 -14.25 -2.59 -4.97
N ALA A 505 -14.32 -3.88 -4.61
CA ALA A 505 -14.02 -4.98 -5.52
C ALA A 505 -14.72 -6.31 -5.12
N PRO A 506 -16.07 -6.38 -5.20
CA PRO A 506 -16.81 -7.54 -4.71
C PRO A 506 -16.43 -8.89 -5.35
N VAL A 507 -15.96 -8.89 -6.59
CA VAL A 507 -15.48 -10.09 -7.30
C VAL A 507 -14.28 -10.74 -6.61
N MET A 508 -13.40 -9.96 -5.98
CA MET A 508 -12.25 -10.50 -5.25
C MET A 508 -12.71 -11.23 -4.00
N LEU A 509 -13.65 -10.65 -3.24
CA LEU A 509 -14.28 -11.34 -2.12
C LEU A 509 -15.05 -12.59 -2.56
N ASP A 510 -15.75 -12.51 -3.69
CA ASP A 510 -16.45 -13.67 -4.25
C ASP A 510 -15.48 -14.82 -4.53
N HIS A 511 -14.34 -14.53 -5.16
CA HIS A 511 -13.29 -15.50 -5.42
C HIS A 511 -12.75 -16.11 -4.12
N TYR A 512 -12.30 -15.29 -3.18
CA TYR A 512 -11.71 -15.79 -1.93
C TYR A 512 -12.71 -16.59 -1.08
N LEU A 513 -13.95 -16.13 -0.97
CA LEU A 513 -14.96 -16.85 -0.18
C LEU A 513 -15.46 -18.12 -0.87
N SER A 514 -15.61 -18.12 -2.20
CA SER A 514 -16.11 -19.29 -2.94
C SER A 514 -15.08 -20.41 -3.08
N THR A 515 -13.80 -20.07 -3.03
CA THR A 515 -12.68 -21.03 -3.16
C THR A 515 -11.97 -21.30 -1.83
N ALA A 516 -12.46 -20.76 -0.72
CA ALA A 516 -11.94 -21.03 0.62
C ALA A 516 -12.07 -22.52 0.97
N THR A 517 -10.99 -23.10 1.47
CA THR A 517 -11.01 -24.45 2.04
C THR A 517 -11.53 -24.42 3.47
N ALA A 518 -11.73 -25.59 4.09
CA ALA A 518 -12.05 -25.67 5.51
C ALA A 518 -10.91 -25.15 6.42
N ASN A 519 -9.72 -24.90 5.89
CA ASN A 519 -8.58 -24.38 6.64
C ASN A 519 -8.32 -22.89 6.39
N ASP A 520 -9.08 -22.24 5.51
CA ASP A 520 -8.94 -20.80 5.26
C ASP A 520 -9.96 -20.00 6.08
N GLN A 521 -9.50 -18.93 6.71
CA GLN A 521 -10.37 -17.92 7.31
C GLN A 521 -9.95 -16.52 6.87
N LEU A 522 -10.88 -15.77 6.26
CA LEU A 522 -10.70 -14.34 6.10
C LEU A 522 -10.95 -13.64 7.43
N ILE A 523 -10.04 -12.74 7.81
CA ILE A 523 -10.15 -11.86 8.98
C ILE A 523 -9.93 -10.41 8.53
N ALA A 524 -10.37 -9.43 9.33
CA ALA A 524 -10.21 -8.04 8.95
C ALA A 524 -8.76 -7.60 9.17
N GLY A 525 -8.15 -7.02 8.13
CA GLY A 525 -6.82 -6.43 8.22
C GLY A 525 -6.75 -5.20 9.13
N PRO A 526 -5.53 -4.70 9.42
CA PRO A 526 -5.29 -3.50 10.21
C PRO A 526 -6.21 -2.32 9.85
N SER A 527 -6.98 -1.72 10.74
CA SER A 527 -7.35 -2.12 12.10
C SER A 527 -8.85 -2.44 12.18
N GLY A 528 -9.41 -3.03 11.12
CA GLY A 528 -10.83 -3.32 10.95
C GLY A 528 -11.28 -3.07 9.51
N SER A 529 -12.11 -2.06 9.29
CA SER A 529 -12.60 -1.71 7.94
C SER A 529 -11.67 -0.76 7.18
N GLY A 530 -10.42 -0.63 7.61
CA GLY A 530 -9.41 0.25 7.02
C GLY A 530 -8.28 0.48 8.01
N TYR A 531 -7.18 1.05 7.55
CA TYR A 531 -5.97 1.23 8.33
C TYR A 531 -5.99 2.53 9.13
N PHE A 532 -5.88 2.40 10.45
CA PHE A 532 -5.83 3.50 11.40
C PHE A 532 -5.22 3.02 12.73
N TYR A 533 -4.75 3.97 13.55
CA TYR A 533 -4.33 3.71 14.92
C TYR A 533 -5.44 4.06 15.90
N SER A 534 -5.87 3.05 16.65
CA SER A 534 -7.07 3.13 17.49
C SER A 534 -6.94 4.20 18.58
N ASN A 535 -5.78 4.31 19.24
CA ASN A 535 -5.54 5.29 20.29
C ASN A 535 -5.37 6.72 19.76
N ALA A 536 -4.83 6.89 18.55
CA ALA A 536 -4.73 8.21 17.91
C ALA A 536 -6.11 8.73 17.46
N TRP A 537 -7.05 7.84 17.16
CA TRP A 537 -8.40 8.20 16.74
C TRP A 537 -9.21 8.87 17.87
N PRO A 538 -9.88 10.02 17.64
CA PRO A 538 -10.68 10.69 18.66
C PRO A 538 -11.80 9.83 19.27
N GLU A 539 -11.90 9.78 20.59
CA GLU A 539 -12.94 8.98 21.27
C GLU A 539 -14.36 9.39 20.88
N SER A 540 -14.59 10.67 20.59
CA SER A 540 -15.90 11.23 20.22
C SER A 540 -16.49 10.66 18.93
N THR A 541 -15.66 10.12 18.03
CA THR A 541 -16.08 9.61 16.72
C THR A 541 -15.82 8.11 16.56
N PHE A 542 -14.96 7.52 17.40
CA PHE A 542 -14.51 6.12 17.24
C PHE A 542 -15.65 5.10 17.34
N THR A 543 -16.48 5.17 18.37
CA THR A 543 -17.61 4.23 18.55
C THR A 543 -18.60 4.33 17.38
N SER A 544 -18.91 5.55 16.93
CA SER A 544 -19.79 5.77 15.78
C SER A 544 -19.21 5.19 14.50
N PHE A 545 -17.89 5.33 14.29
CA PHE A 545 -17.19 4.74 13.16
C PHE A 545 -17.30 3.21 13.18
N LEU A 546 -16.94 2.54 14.28
CA LEU A 546 -17.06 1.08 14.39
C LEU A 546 -18.50 0.61 14.17
N LYS A 547 -19.48 1.32 14.74
CA LYS A 547 -20.90 0.98 14.51
C LYS A 547 -21.30 1.10 13.04
N GLN A 548 -20.81 2.12 12.34
CA GLN A 548 -21.10 2.35 10.92
C GLN A 548 -20.45 1.30 10.02
N THR A 549 -19.29 0.77 10.40
CA THR A 549 -18.52 -0.19 9.59
C THR A 549 -18.77 -1.65 9.95
N TYR A 550 -19.31 -1.96 11.14
CA TYR A 550 -19.66 -3.32 11.54
C TYR A 550 -20.50 -4.12 10.53
N PRO A 551 -21.48 -3.52 9.81
CA PRO A 551 -22.21 -4.23 8.78
C PRO A 551 -21.31 -4.85 7.69
N TYR A 552 -20.17 -4.24 7.36
CA TYR A 552 -19.20 -4.84 6.42
C TYR A 552 -18.58 -6.09 7.01
N MET A 553 -18.07 -6.01 8.24
CA MET A 553 -17.49 -7.13 8.99
C MET A 553 -18.43 -8.34 8.98
N LYS A 554 -19.73 -8.09 9.23
CA LYS A 554 -20.76 -9.13 9.23
C LYS A 554 -21.05 -9.69 7.84
N LYS A 555 -21.13 -8.84 6.82
CA LYS A 555 -21.42 -9.26 5.43
C LYS A 555 -20.29 -10.10 4.83
N THR A 556 -19.04 -9.83 5.22
CA THR A 556 -17.86 -10.51 4.69
C THR A 556 -17.33 -11.63 5.59
N GLY A 557 -17.87 -11.77 6.80
CA GLY A 557 -17.42 -12.77 7.78
C GLY A 557 -16.10 -12.43 8.48
N MET A 558 -15.52 -11.26 8.18
CA MET A 558 -14.26 -10.78 8.75
C MET A 558 -14.47 -10.18 10.15
N THR A 559 -14.97 -10.96 11.11
CA THR A 559 -15.40 -10.48 12.44
C THR A 559 -14.29 -10.46 13.49
N ILE A 560 -13.05 -10.82 13.12
CA ILE A 560 -11.87 -10.79 13.97
C ILE A 560 -10.92 -9.76 13.37
N PRO A 561 -10.63 -8.64 14.04
CA PRO A 561 -9.68 -7.66 13.54
C PRO A 561 -8.24 -8.03 13.93
N TYR A 562 -7.34 -7.87 12.97
CA TYR A 562 -5.93 -7.59 13.20
C TYR A 562 -5.82 -6.08 13.46
N VAL A 563 -5.19 -5.66 14.55
CA VAL A 563 -5.05 -4.24 14.92
C VAL A 563 -3.59 -3.82 14.94
N LEU A 564 -3.30 -2.71 14.25
CA LEU A 564 -2.09 -1.92 14.41
C LEU A 564 -2.40 -0.69 15.25
N ASN A 565 -1.54 -0.37 16.22
CA ASN A 565 -1.78 0.72 17.14
C ASN A 565 -0.46 1.36 17.59
N ARG A 566 -0.15 2.50 16.98
CA ARG A 566 1.03 3.29 17.28
C ARG A 566 0.66 4.71 17.69
N VAL A 567 1.45 5.28 18.59
CA VAL A 567 1.38 6.69 18.99
C VAL A 567 2.81 7.19 19.17
N ASP A 568 3.13 8.33 18.57
CA ASP A 568 4.45 8.97 18.64
C ASP A 568 5.60 8.00 18.30
N GLY A 569 5.40 7.22 17.23
CA GLY A 569 6.38 6.26 16.72
C GLY A 569 6.50 4.95 17.51
N GLN A 570 5.75 4.76 18.59
CA GLN A 570 5.82 3.57 19.46
C GLN A 570 4.60 2.67 19.30
N ASN A 571 4.80 1.35 19.27
CA ASN A 571 3.72 0.38 19.44
C ASN A 571 3.17 0.51 20.87
N VAL A 572 1.85 0.66 21.00
CA VAL A 572 1.19 0.85 22.31
C VAL A 572 -0.02 -0.07 22.48
N PRO A 573 -0.31 -0.56 23.70
CA PRO A 573 -1.55 -1.28 23.98
C PRO A 573 -2.79 -0.44 23.66
N LEU A 574 -3.92 -1.09 23.39
CA LEU A 574 -5.20 -0.41 23.25
C LEU A 574 -5.63 0.19 24.59
N SER A 575 -6.15 1.42 24.60
CA SER A 575 -6.76 1.97 25.80
C SER A 575 -8.04 1.20 26.17
N GLU A 576 -8.45 1.26 27.44
CA GLU A 576 -9.66 0.60 27.92
C GLU A 576 -10.90 1.04 27.11
N ALA A 577 -11.00 2.32 26.76
CA ALA A 577 -12.07 2.86 25.94
C ALA A 577 -12.11 2.20 24.55
N LYS A 578 -10.95 1.94 23.92
CA LYS A 578 -10.85 1.29 22.61
C LYS A 578 -11.16 -0.19 22.68
N VAL A 579 -10.66 -0.89 23.70
CA VAL A 579 -11.03 -2.29 24.01
C VAL A 579 -12.54 -2.42 24.16
N ASN A 580 -13.16 -1.50 24.91
CA ASN A 580 -14.60 -1.46 25.11
C ASN A 580 -15.36 -1.22 23.81
N ALA A 581 -14.92 -0.28 22.97
CA ALA A 581 -15.55 0.02 21.69
C ALA A 581 -15.49 -1.19 20.72
N TYR A 582 -14.34 -1.84 20.57
CA TYR A 582 -14.24 -3.08 19.76
C TYR A 582 -15.15 -4.19 20.28
N THR A 583 -15.16 -4.40 21.61
CA THR A 583 -16.01 -5.43 22.23
C THR A 583 -17.48 -5.15 22.00
N ASN A 584 -17.91 -3.90 22.14
CA ASN A 584 -19.32 -3.53 22.15
C ASN A 584 -19.89 -3.30 20.75
N GLU A 585 -19.13 -2.71 19.83
CA GLU A 585 -19.63 -2.34 18.49
C GLU A 585 -19.28 -3.37 17.42
N TYR A 586 -18.12 -4.01 17.51
CA TYR A 586 -17.73 -5.09 16.57
C TYR A 586 -18.06 -6.50 17.08
N HIS A 587 -18.42 -6.64 18.37
CA HIS A 587 -18.75 -7.95 18.97
C HIS A 587 -17.64 -9.00 18.76
N VAL A 588 -16.38 -8.58 18.87
CA VAL A 588 -15.23 -9.43 18.54
C VAL A 588 -15.08 -10.59 19.56
N PRO A 589 -14.77 -11.83 19.12
CA PRO A 589 -14.47 -12.93 20.03
C PRO A 589 -13.12 -12.75 20.73
N GLY A 590 -12.21 -12.04 20.06
CA GLY A 590 -10.90 -11.58 20.46
C GLY A 590 -10.33 -10.75 19.31
N LEU A 591 -9.17 -10.14 19.50
CA LEU A 591 -8.46 -9.42 18.44
C LEU A 591 -6.96 -9.71 18.47
N PHE A 592 -6.32 -9.61 17.31
CA PHE A 592 -4.87 -9.62 17.24
C PHE A 592 -4.33 -8.19 17.39
N LEU A 593 -3.21 -8.04 18.10
CA LEU A 593 -2.49 -6.79 18.24
C LEU A 593 -1.04 -7.02 17.83
N SER A 594 -0.52 -6.25 16.87
CA SER A 594 0.82 -6.45 16.35
C SER A 594 1.92 -6.02 17.30
N TRP A 595 2.90 -6.90 17.51
CA TRP A 595 4.19 -6.57 18.11
C TRP A 595 5.29 -7.33 17.37
N GLU A 596 6.39 -6.66 17.04
CA GLU A 596 7.39 -7.26 16.14
C GLU A 596 8.16 -8.43 16.80
N ASP A 597 8.27 -8.47 18.13
CA ASP A 597 9.29 -9.26 18.82
C ASP A 597 8.78 -10.28 19.86
N HIS A 598 7.47 -10.35 20.13
CA HIS A 598 6.91 -11.30 21.10
C HIS A 598 5.48 -11.75 20.77
N TYR A 599 5.07 -12.86 21.38
CA TYR A 599 3.69 -13.36 21.39
C TYR A 599 3.13 -13.40 22.82
N GLY A 600 1.82 -13.44 22.94
CA GLY A 600 1.15 -13.61 24.22
C GLY A 600 -0.34 -13.33 24.15
N VAL A 601 -1.07 -13.71 25.19
CA VAL A 601 -2.50 -13.39 25.31
C VAL A 601 -2.73 -12.64 26.61
N SER A 602 -3.37 -11.47 26.52
CA SER A 602 -3.92 -10.75 27.66
C SER A 602 -5.45 -10.79 27.63
N ILE A 603 -6.08 -10.74 28.80
CA ILE A 603 -7.53 -10.61 28.93
C ILE A 603 -7.85 -9.18 29.35
N GLU A 604 -8.02 -8.31 28.36
CA GLU A 604 -8.27 -6.89 28.59
C GLU A 604 -9.66 -6.66 29.18
N GLY A 605 -9.69 -5.85 30.24
CA GLY A 605 -10.91 -5.55 31.01
C GLY A 605 -11.62 -6.80 31.56
N GLY A 606 -10.91 -7.93 31.70
CA GLY A 606 -11.49 -9.20 32.15
C GLY A 606 -12.48 -9.86 31.18
N LYS A 607 -12.56 -9.39 29.92
CA LYS A 607 -13.61 -9.82 28.98
C LYS A 607 -13.14 -10.08 27.55
N LEU A 608 -12.10 -9.38 27.09
CA LEU A 608 -11.64 -9.44 25.71
C LEU A 608 -10.25 -10.07 25.65
N PRO A 609 -10.11 -11.25 25.02
CA PRO A 609 -8.80 -11.74 24.63
C PRO A 609 -8.15 -10.83 23.59
N VAL A 610 -6.94 -10.35 23.91
CA VAL A 610 -6.04 -9.67 22.99
C VAL A 610 -4.82 -10.56 22.81
N SER A 611 -4.61 -11.01 21.57
CA SER A 611 -3.46 -11.86 21.22
C SER A 611 -2.39 -11.02 20.55
N THR A 612 -1.26 -10.85 21.22
CA THR A 612 -0.07 -10.25 20.66
C THR A 612 0.51 -11.19 19.60
N ILE A 613 0.54 -10.73 18.35
CA ILE A 613 1.05 -11.50 17.21
C ILE A 613 2.52 -11.17 16.96
N GLN A 614 3.37 -12.20 16.92
CA GLN A 614 4.80 -12.05 16.62
C GLN A 614 5.05 -12.22 15.13
N GLY A 615 5.68 -11.23 14.50
CA GLY A 615 6.03 -11.28 13.08
C GLY A 615 7.13 -12.30 12.76
N ILE A 616 7.00 -12.99 11.63
CA ILE A 616 8.03 -13.86 11.07
C ILE A 616 8.16 -13.63 9.55
N SER A 617 9.40 -13.75 9.06
CA SER A 617 9.71 -13.59 7.63
C SER A 617 10.18 -14.89 6.99
N THR A 618 10.50 -15.92 7.79
CA THR A 618 10.92 -17.24 7.32
C THR A 618 10.30 -18.37 8.14
N ALA A 619 10.30 -19.60 7.59
CA ALA A 619 9.90 -20.79 8.35
C ALA A 619 10.83 -21.06 9.54
N GLN A 620 12.11 -20.70 9.43
CA GLN A 620 13.12 -20.86 10.48
C GLN A 620 12.83 -19.95 11.67
N ASP A 621 12.41 -18.71 11.44
CA ASP A 621 11.97 -17.79 12.50
C ASP A 621 10.81 -18.39 13.29
N GLY A 622 9.79 -18.88 12.57
CA GLY A 622 8.64 -19.55 13.18
C GLY A 622 9.04 -20.78 13.98
N LYS A 623 9.94 -21.62 13.45
CA LYS A 623 10.42 -22.81 14.15
C LYS A 623 11.16 -22.46 15.43
N ARG A 624 12.06 -21.47 15.38
CA ARG A 624 12.80 -20.98 16.56
C ARG A 624 11.85 -20.50 17.66
N ILE A 625 10.88 -19.65 17.31
CA ILE A 625 9.89 -19.11 18.25
C ILE A 625 9.06 -20.24 18.88
N LEU A 626 8.63 -21.21 18.09
CA LEU A 626 7.83 -22.35 18.58
C LEU A 626 8.64 -23.31 19.46
N ASP A 627 9.93 -23.51 19.17
CA ASP A 627 10.83 -24.30 20.02
C ASP A 627 11.08 -23.60 21.36
N GLU A 628 11.29 -22.29 21.35
CA GLU A 628 11.41 -21.47 22.56
C GLU A 628 10.12 -21.52 23.40
N ALA A 629 8.95 -21.47 22.76
CA ALA A 629 7.65 -21.61 23.41
C ALA A 629 7.51 -22.97 24.11
N LYS A 630 7.88 -24.04 23.40
CA LYS A 630 7.84 -25.41 23.94
C LYS A 630 8.81 -25.62 25.10
N ALA A 631 10.02 -25.06 25.02
CA ALA A 631 11.00 -25.14 26.10
C ALA A 631 10.48 -24.51 27.41
N LYS A 632 9.59 -23.51 27.32
CA LYS A 632 8.96 -22.83 28.46
C LYS A 632 7.63 -23.47 28.91
N TRP A 633 7.14 -24.48 28.20
CA TRP A 633 5.82 -25.08 28.42
C TRP A 633 5.90 -26.37 29.26
N ASP A 634 5.18 -26.41 30.38
CA ASP A 634 5.24 -27.52 31.36
C ASP A 634 4.25 -28.68 31.09
N GLY A 635 3.41 -28.55 30.06
CA GLY A 635 2.41 -29.56 29.69
C GLY A 635 1.14 -29.58 30.56
N LYS A 636 0.99 -28.69 31.54
CA LYS A 636 -0.11 -28.74 32.52
C LYS A 636 -1.29 -27.82 32.19
N SER A 637 -1.09 -26.88 31.26
CA SER A 637 -2.10 -25.94 30.79
C SER A 637 -1.94 -25.70 29.29
N PRO A 638 -2.96 -25.24 28.54
CA PRO A 638 -2.80 -24.84 27.16
C PRO A 638 -1.88 -23.62 27.03
N LEU A 639 -1.09 -23.56 25.97
CA LEU A 639 -0.31 -22.38 25.56
C LEU A 639 -0.82 -21.89 24.20
N PHE A 640 -0.83 -20.58 24.01
CA PHE A 640 -1.37 -19.94 22.81
C PHE A 640 -0.29 -19.08 22.15
N VAL A 641 0.03 -19.39 20.89
CA VAL A 641 1.05 -18.69 20.10
C VAL A 641 0.42 -18.20 18.79
N SER A 642 0.53 -16.90 18.53
CA SER A 642 0.10 -16.28 17.26
C SER A 642 1.30 -15.78 16.48
N LEU A 643 1.42 -16.22 15.22
CA LEU A 643 2.50 -15.86 14.31
C LEU A 643 1.94 -15.08 13.11
N GLY A 644 2.51 -13.90 12.87
CA GLY A 644 2.20 -13.03 11.73
C GLY A 644 3.15 -13.37 10.59
N LEU A 645 2.62 -13.77 9.45
CA LEU A 645 3.39 -14.18 8.28
C LEU A 645 3.57 -12.97 7.36
N LEU A 646 4.82 -12.60 7.10
CA LEU A 646 5.13 -11.57 6.11
C LEU A 646 4.79 -12.08 4.71
N ALA A 647 3.73 -11.56 4.12
CA ALA A 647 3.21 -12.01 2.82
C ALA A 647 4.20 -11.85 1.66
N TRP A 648 5.18 -10.95 1.81
CA TRP A 648 6.19 -10.66 0.80
C TRP A 648 7.32 -11.71 0.75
N SER A 649 7.57 -12.43 1.84
CA SER A 649 8.67 -13.42 1.93
C SER A 649 8.24 -14.85 2.25
N MET A 650 6.98 -15.05 2.68
CA MET A 650 6.45 -16.37 3.03
C MET A 650 5.31 -16.80 2.14
N THR A 651 5.15 -18.13 2.00
CA THR A 651 4.08 -18.78 1.23
C THR A 651 3.34 -19.82 2.08
N PRO A 652 2.11 -20.24 1.69
CA PRO A 652 1.46 -21.40 2.31
C PRO A 652 2.30 -22.68 2.26
N SER A 653 3.13 -22.85 1.23
CA SER A 653 4.11 -23.95 1.15
C SER A 653 5.12 -23.92 2.30
N ASP A 654 5.65 -22.74 2.66
CA ASP A 654 6.57 -22.58 3.80
C ASP A 654 5.89 -22.91 5.12
N VAL A 655 4.64 -22.45 5.30
CA VAL A 655 3.86 -22.72 6.52
C VAL A 655 3.53 -24.21 6.64
N ALA A 656 3.21 -24.87 5.52
CA ALA A 656 3.01 -26.32 5.49
C ALA A 656 4.27 -27.08 5.90
N GLY A 657 5.44 -26.66 5.41
CA GLY A 657 6.74 -27.21 5.82
C GLY A 657 7.04 -26.99 7.31
N LEU A 658 6.84 -25.76 7.81
CA LEU A 658 6.99 -25.43 9.23
C LEU A 658 6.09 -26.31 10.09
N ASN A 659 4.79 -26.35 9.81
CA ASN A 659 3.82 -27.08 10.62
C ASN A 659 4.07 -28.61 10.59
N ALA A 660 4.53 -29.15 9.45
CA ALA A 660 4.91 -30.57 9.35
C ALA A 660 6.14 -30.93 10.20
N SER A 661 6.98 -29.95 10.55
CA SER A 661 8.14 -30.16 11.43
C SER A 661 7.80 -30.18 12.92
N LEU A 662 6.56 -29.85 13.30
CA LEU A 662 6.12 -29.75 14.68
C LEU A 662 5.68 -31.12 15.24
N GLY A 663 5.88 -31.31 16.55
CA GLY A 663 5.45 -32.51 17.28
C GLY A 663 3.95 -32.52 17.64
N SER A 664 3.49 -33.65 18.18
CA SER A 664 2.08 -33.89 18.54
C SER A 664 1.50 -32.96 19.62
N GLU A 665 2.38 -32.27 20.36
CA GLU A 665 2.01 -31.26 21.36
C GLU A 665 1.46 -29.96 20.74
N TYR A 666 1.77 -29.71 19.47
CA TYR A 666 1.28 -28.53 18.76
C TYR A 666 -0.04 -28.84 18.07
N GLN A 667 -0.87 -27.81 17.93
CA GLN A 667 -2.07 -27.88 17.13
C GLN A 667 -2.31 -26.54 16.42
N ALA A 668 -2.15 -26.55 15.11
CA ALA A 668 -2.54 -25.42 14.28
C ALA A 668 -4.07 -25.26 14.28
N VAL A 669 -4.54 -24.02 14.43
CA VAL A 669 -5.95 -23.64 14.45
C VAL A 669 -6.15 -22.29 13.78
N ARG A 670 -7.34 -22.09 13.20
CA ARG A 670 -7.76 -20.78 12.68
C ARG A 670 -8.06 -19.81 13.82
N ALA A 671 -8.16 -18.52 13.52
CA ALA A 671 -8.38 -17.47 14.51
C ALA A 671 -9.70 -17.64 15.28
N ASP A 672 -10.78 -18.06 14.62
CA ASP A 672 -12.07 -18.35 15.28
C ASP A 672 -11.95 -19.45 16.34
N GLN A 673 -11.28 -20.54 15.99
CA GLN A 673 -11.00 -21.66 16.89
C GLN A 673 -10.02 -21.24 18.00
N TYR A 674 -8.97 -20.50 17.65
CA TYR A 674 -7.96 -19.99 18.58
C TYR A 674 -8.61 -19.15 19.68
N PHE A 675 -9.40 -18.13 19.33
CA PHE A 675 -10.06 -17.29 20.33
C PHE A 675 -11.15 -18.04 21.09
N ALA A 676 -11.84 -19.01 20.48
CA ALA A 676 -12.77 -19.86 21.21
C ALA A 676 -12.07 -20.68 22.31
N LEU A 677 -10.89 -21.25 22.02
CA LEU A 677 -10.08 -21.99 22.98
C LEU A 677 -9.51 -21.08 24.08
N VAL A 678 -9.00 -19.90 23.72
CA VAL A 678 -8.53 -18.91 24.68
C VAL A 678 -9.63 -18.53 25.66
N ARG A 679 -10.85 -18.31 25.16
CA ARG A 679 -12.00 -17.98 26.00
C ARG A 679 -12.35 -19.13 26.95
N GLU A 680 -12.40 -20.36 26.45
CA GLU A 680 -12.67 -21.55 27.27
C GLU A 680 -11.61 -21.73 28.37
N ALA A 681 -10.32 -21.59 28.03
CA ALA A 681 -9.21 -21.71 28.98
C ALA A 681 -9.25 -20.66 30.09
N ASN A 682 -9.85 -19.49 29.83
CA ASN A 682 -9.95 -18.37 30.77
C ASN A 682 -11.35 -18.22 31.39
N GLY A 683 -12.26 -19.19 31.20
CA GLY A 683 -13.62 -19.15 31.76
C GLY A 683 -14.49 -18.02 31.20
N LEU A 684 -14.18 -17.50 30.01
CA LEU A 684 -14.93 -16.43 29.37
C LEU A 684 -16.16 -16.97 28.62
N PRO A 685 -17.29 -16.23 28.57
CA PRO A 685 -18.49 -16.68 27.88
C PRO A 685 -18.25 -16.79 26.37
N LYS A 686 -18.94 -17.69 25.67
CA LYS A 686 -18.92 -17.71 24.20
C LYS A 686 -19.55 -16.43 23.66
N VAL A 687 -18.93 -15.86 22.61
CA VAL A 687 -19.52 -14.73 21.89
C VAL A 687 -20.67 -15.25 21.03
N LYS A 688 -21.79 -14.50 21.04
CA LYS A 688 -23.06 -14.90 20.41
C LYS A 688 -23.08 -14.55 18.93
#